data_AF-A0A7S3SL49-F1
#
_entry.id   AF-A0A7S3SL49-F1
#
_cell.length_a   1.000
_cell.length_b   1.000
_cell.length_c   1.000
_cell.angle_alpha   90.00
_cell.angle_beta   90.00
_cell.angle_gamma   90.00
#
_symmetry.space_group_name_H-M   'P 1'
#
loop_
_entity.id
_entity.type
_entity.pdbx_description
1 polymer ?
#
loop_
_entity_poly.entity_id
_entity_poly.type
_entity_poly.pdbx_seq_one_letter_code
_entity_poly.pdbx_strand_id
1 'polypeptide(L)'
;VEDGSRTQPLPEREMELHRAGGSFIGRIDIDPSAALAANHETTHNKKAAQKATQWALILDNSASMGQWSARVVQHVFPALLRRLGVSDNDKLLLILFASTAEVFFDIRACELPHFKLPQQGSTQMRDVFAHLPARLTPGRRTNILVVSDGAVHDQEASVAAASAIAAQLTALMPIVTAAAVRLITSARAEPDTRALAAWLQFNTAAGERSAIADLDVHRLPDLDGVVDDMASLFDGAATASAFTLTTDPPAIHVQPWDATAVGTTYLKPGPNAIFLAAQPDTVLLNGERVRVTLAPEPVTTDTLAALVGDRVDAFLAKLRVLKVIASEQATEEMQRIVAFWQGFEAALAPPADFAPLLAEGGLRSRRQYLLAATQRKLKSITNAMRAVANDDRVARLNASQQADYLRTTQVGSKNGRGLAKRAEAAGLDFDRTVRDEIRAMAAHLHELEGVDDSQWSVSFFSQATTLDGVREVCALASADAFDSLLAIELLELLNLVGVCVAAPVGDFPDPMTYRVDALLPGACVSVADLTVAEKGRGGRLLHPTSRQPIANAVPLFEDVRLQRFLQRHAPSTLECIASVGMRRMICEVPKTLPYTMCAAIWQLVGAMDADRSQLHVELLATLAPSYELSLKDKEGTGYFDYLMPLLVRPRHPEEKEFFLNFNGITNCIQPLWRLACEGEHRTLPRILRSLYSFEIYQVVRRKCKNQPEGYAMDTLRQLLGVDLAARGTPLPAPFTRPAELRHCEARFVDEALFGELKRDLSFVHACTLIVPLFSAVRQPDPAAAARAVPPVSDASVCAALALDYDLDTFLLYNLVHALLFRSKQERIDRETGEPLLPDLGANGGAAGAEACARFLEAQYAADYHRRLGVLAGQELRTLQEEHLADLLAAPTADSFNGLLKAGLERGPIAFKIANSNSAGASELRAALLSADVPVPARGQKLWTLLSGTDRSGAPVWNGGNMLRTPLAPLREALIGLGKHRLLAALEKAYKTRRAHVYRAGAELPNRQGHSNDKPSYFAFGHASLESFARSVDAAGQSTSASTAAAAAWRGLRARSRLSGSAASRWRCPAPHERE
;
A
#
# COMPACT_ATOMS: atom_id res chain seq x y z
N VAL A 1 65.46 -72.64 13.65
CA VAL A 1 64.64 -73.45 12.70
C VAL A 1 63.22 -73.38 13.23
N GLU A 2 62.66 -72.19 13.13
CA GLU A 2 61.69 -71.78 12.10
C GLU A 2 60.27 -72.17 12.55
N ASP A 3 59.69 -71.28 13.34
CA ASP A 3 58.26 -71.22 13.57
C ASP A 3 57.73 -69.98 12.83
N GLY A 4 56.69 -70.20 12.03
CA GLY A 4 56.24 -69.29 10.99
C GLY A 4 55.37 -68.17 11.53
N SER A 5 55.89 -66.94 11.49
CA SER A 5 55.07 -65.71 11.52
C SER A 5 54.60 -65.37 10.11
N ARG A 6 53.44 -65.89 9.71
CA ARG A 6 52.69 -65.33 8.58
C ARG A 6 52.15 -63.97 8.98
N THR A 7 52.84 -62.90 8.60
CA THR A 7 52.27 -61.57 8.49
C THR A 7 51.15 -61.61 7.45
N GLN A 8 49.90 -61.41 7.88
CA GLN A 8 48.81 -61.06 6.96
C GLN A 8 49.17 -59.72 6.29
N PRO A 9 48.97 -59.58 4.96
CA PRO A 9 49.09 -58.27 4.33
C PRO A 9 48.02 -57.34 4.91
N LEU A 10 48.43 -56.14 5.35
CA LEU A 10 47.52 -55.05 5.71
C LEU A 10 46.56 -54.80 4.54
N PRO A 11 45.27 -54.50 4.79
CA PRO A 11 44.34 -54.18 3.72
C PRO A 11 44.86 -52.99 2.92
N GLU A 12 44.99 -53.16 1.59
CA GLU A 12 45.30 -52.05 0.68
C GLU A 12 44.23 -50.97 0.84
N ARG A 13 44.65 -49.72 1.14
CA ARG A 13 43.73 -48.60 1.30
C ARG A 13 43.18 -48.19 -0.08
N GLU A 14 41.87 -47.99 -0.16
CA GLU A 14 41.15 -47.68 -1.40
C GLU A 14 40.54 -46.28 -1.36
N MET A 15 40.59 -45.58 -2.49
CA MET A 15 39.92 -44.30 -2.73
C MET A 15 39.00 -44.43 -3.94
N GLU A 16 37.72 -44.14 -3.75
CA GLU A 16 36.72 -44.17 -4.81
C GLU A 16 36.59 -42.77 -5.45
N LEU A 17 36.67 -42.70 -6.78
CA LEU A 17 36.52 -41.48 -7.58
C LEU A 17 35.16 -41.45 -8.27
N HIS A 18 34.37 -40.41 -7.95
CA HIS A 18 33.11 -40.14 -8.62
C HIS A 18 33.28 -39.00 -9.63
N ARG A 19 32.86 -39.24 -10.89
CA ARG A 19 32.88 -38.21 -11.93
C ARG A 19 31.77 -37.18 -11.67
N ALA A 20 32.12 -35.91 -11.52
CA ALA A 20 31.20 -34.81 -11.26
C ALA A 20 31.37 -33.70 -12.31
N GLY A 21 30.62 -33.81 -13.41
CA GLY A 21 30.77 -32.94 -14.58
C GLY A 21 32.17 -33.03 -15.19
N GLY A 22 32.88 -31.90 -15.26
CA GLY A 22 34.27 -31.81 -15.72
C GLY A 22 35.34 -32.08 -14.64
N SER A 23 34.93 -32.47 -13.43
CA SER A 23 35.81 -32.65 -12.26
C SER A 23 35.56 -34.01 -11.57
N PHE A 24 36.26 -34.28 -10.47
CA PHE A 24 36.09 -35.51 -9.68
C PHE A 24 35.91 -35.22 -8.20
N ILE A 25 35.10 -36.07 -7.53
CA ILE A 25 35.01 -36.13 -6.07
C ILE A 25 35.61 -37.46 -5.62
N GLY A 26 36.70 -37.41 -4.86
CA GLY A 26 37.31 -38.57 -4.22
C GLY A 26 36.73 -38.83 -2.83
N ARG A 27 36.35 -40.07 -2.54
CA ARG A 27 36.02 -40.55 -1.20
C ARG A 27 37.09 -41.50 -0.70
N ILE A 28 37.57 -41.21 0.51
CA ILE A 28 38.53 -42.06 1.22
C ILE A 28 38.13 -42.12 2.69
N ASP A 29 38.10 -43.32 3.26
CA ASP A 29 37.81 -43.54 4.68
C ASP A 29 39.11 -43.87 5.42
N ILE A 30 39.38 -43.13 6.48
CA ILE A 30 40.61 -43.24 7.27
C ILE A 30 40.27 -43.97 8.57
N ASP A 31 40.66 -45.23 8.67
CA ASP A 31 40.39 -46.06 9.84
C ASP A 31 40.91 -45.40 11.14
N PRO A 32 40.02 -45.09 12.12
CA PRO A 32 40.41 -44.52 13.40
C PRO A 32 41.40 -45.40 14.19
N SER A 33 41.38 -46.73 13.98
CA SER A 33 42.28 -47.67 14.64
C SER A 33 43.70 -47.66 14.06
N ALA A 34 43.86 -47.27 12.79
CA ALA A 34 45.17 -47.03 12.18
C ALA A 34 45.89 -45.80 12.79
N ALA A 35 45.13 -44.82 13.30
CA ALA A 35 45.67 -43.70 14.06
C ALA A 35 46.23 -44.13 15.44
N LEU A 36 45.70 -45.22 16.02
CA LEU A 36 46.21 -45.85 17.25
C LEU A 36 47.45 -46.72 16.98
N ALA A 37 47.53 -47.40 15.83
CA ALA A 37 48.73 -48.17 15.44
C ALA A 37 49.93 -47.27 15.09
N ALA A 38 49.71 -46.15 14.39
CA ALA A 38 50.73 -45.12 14.17
C ALA A 38 51.20 -44.43 15.48
N ASN A 39 50.44 -44.57 16.57
CA ASN A 39 50.80 -44.09 17.90
C ASN A 39 51.73 -45.03 18.68
N HIS A 40 51.89 -46.30 18.22
CA HIS A 40 52.72 -47.31 18.89
C HIS A 40 54.09 -47.58 18.23
N GLU A 41 54.30 -47.20 16.97
CA GLU A 41 55.60 -47.34 16.31
C GLU A 41 56.34 -46.00 16.16
N THR A 42 57.45 -45.90 16.89
CA THR A 42 58.50 -44.86 16.89
C THR A 42 58.17 -43.52 17.58
N THR A 43 58.73 -43.37 18.78
CA THR A 43 58.92 -42.13 19.56
C THR A 43 59.57 -40.97 18.79
N HIS A 44 60.11 -41.20 17.59
CA HIS A 44 60.69 -40.17 16.72
C HIS A 44 59.65 -39.31 15.98
N ASN A 45 58.50 -39.86 15.57
CA ASN A 45 57.49 -39.11 14.82
C ASN A 45 56.60 -38.22 15.70
N LYS A 46 56.35 -38.61 16.97
CA LYS A 46 55.64 -37.77 17.96
C LYS A 46 56.37 -36.45 18.22
N LYS A 47 57.69 -36.49 18.40
CA LYS A 47 58.53 -35.29 18.58
C LYS A 47 58.63 -34.42 17.33
N ALA A 48 58.50 -34.99 16.12
CA ALA A 48 58.55 -34.25 14.87
C ALA A 48 57.21 -33.57 14.54
N ALA A 49 56.08 -34.24 14.77
CA ALA A 49 54.74 -33.69 14.55
C ALA A 49 54.34 -32.62 15.59
N GLN A 50 54.69 -32.80 16.87
CA GLN A 50 54.50 -31.75 17.90
C GLN A 50 55.41 -30.54 17.68
N LYS A 51 56.64 -30.74 17.20
CA LYS A 51 57.52 -29.62 16.77
C LYS A 51 57.03 -28.85 15.55
N ALA A 52 55.98 -29.30 14.85
CA ALA A 52 55.50 -28.69 13.61
C ALA A 52 54.33 -27.70 13.81
N THR A 53 53.58 -27.76 14.92
CA THR A 53 52.40 -26.91 15.16
C THR A 53 52.76 -25.67 15.99
N GLN A 54 52.33 -24.49 15.56
CA GLN A 54 52.50 -23.22 16.27
C GLN A 54 51.17 -22.81 16.91
N TRP A 55 51.21 -22.36 18.17
CA TRP A 55 50.05 -21.85 18.90
C TRP A 55 50.12 -20.32 19.04
N ALA A 56 49.02 -19.66 18.67
CA ALA A 56 48.79 -18.24 18.87
C ALA A 56 47.58 -18.04 19.78
N LEU A 57 47.81 -17.49 20.98
CA LEU A 57 46.80 -17.17 21.97
C LEU A 57 46.57 -15.67 21.96
N ILE A 58 45.35 -15.24 21.68
CA ILE A 58 44.96 -13.83 21.63
C ILE A 58 43.92 -13.61 22.72
N LEU A 59 44.21 -12.71 23.64
CA LEU A 59 43.38 -12.47 24.80
C LEU A 59 43.11 -10.98 25.00
N ASP A 60 41.85 -10.70 25.24
CA ASP A 60 41.37 -9.40 25.71
C ASP A 60 41.84 -9.14 27.15
N ASN A 61 42.62 -8.08 27.34
CA ASN A 61 43.07 -7.60 28.65
C ASN A 61 42.49 -6.21 28.97
N SER A 62 41.34 -5.87 28.37
CA SER A 62 40.61 -4.65 28.67
C SER A 62 40.02 -4.67 30.09
N ALA A 63 39.57 -3.50 30.55
CA ALA A 63 38.95 -3.36 31.86
C ALA A 63 37.67 -4.19 32.02
N SER A 64 36.94 -4.48 30.95
CA SER A 64 35.68 -5.24 31.00
C SER A 64 35.90 -6.74 31.27
N MET A 65 37.07 -7.26 30.92
CA MET A 65 37.50 -8.62 31.27
C MET A 65 37.80 -8.79 32.77
N GLY A 66 38.11 -7.70 33.49
CA GLY A 66 38.32 -7.71 34.94
C GLY A 66 39.34 -8.78 35.39
N GLN A 67 38.96 -9.62 36.36
CA GLN A 67 39.82 -10.73 36.85
C GLN A 67 39.94 -11.91 35.86
N TRP A 68 39.10 -11.96 34.82
CA TRP A 68 39.09 -13.08 33.88
C TRP A 68 40.29 -13.09 32.95
N SER A 69 40.88 -11.94 32.60
CA SER A 69 42.11 -11.93 31.81
C SER A 69 43.24 -12.66 32.54
N ALA A 70 43.41 -12.42 33.84
CA ALA A 70 44.39 -13.12 34.66
C ALA A 70 44.08 -14.62 34.80
N ARG A 71 42.81 -14.98 35.07
CA ARG A 71 42.41 -16.40 35.20
C ARG A 71 42.61 -17.18 33.91
N VAL A 72 42.31 -16.58 32.75
CA VAL A 72 42.50 -17.23 31.46
C VAL A 72 43.97 -17.49 31.18
N VAL A 73 44.86 -16.51 31.36
CA VAL A 73 46.30 -16.70 31.14
C VAL A 73 46.92 -17.67 32.14
N GLN A 74 46.59 -17.55 33.44
CA GLN A 74 47.31 -18.25 34.50
C GLN A 74 46.76 -19.64 34.82
N HIS A 75 45.49 -19.92 34.47
CA HIS A 75 44.84 -21.19 34.81
C HIS A 75 44.23 -21.90 33.60
N VAL A 76 43.44 -21.20 32.76
CA VAL A 76 42.72 -21.83 31.64
C VAL A 76 43.68 -22.23 30.52
N PHE A 77 44.51 -21.32 30.01
CA PHE A 77 45.46 -21.62 28.93
C PHE A 77 46.44 -22.75 29.31
N PRO A 78 47.08 -22.77 30.50
CA PRO A 78 47.93 -23.88 30.89
C PRO A 78 47.21 -25.23 30.94
N ALA A 79 46.00 -25.28 31.48
CA ALA A 79 45.21 -26.51 31.54
C ALA A 79 44.76 -26.98 30.15
N LEU A 80 44.30 -26.05 29.32
CA LEU A 80 43.91 -26.29 27.93
C LEU A 80 45.09 -26.83 27.10
N LEU A 81 46.24 -26.15 27.14
CA LEU A 81 47.43 -26.57 26.39
C LEU A 81 47.90 -27.97 26.79
N ARG A 82 47.89 -28.30 28.09
CA ARG A 82 48.20 -29.66 28.57
C ARG A 82 47.19 -30.70 28.06
N ARG A 83 45.89 -30.38 28.10
CA ARG A 83 44.83 -31.26 27.57
C ARG A 83 44.98 -31.50 26.07
N LEU A 84 45.41 -30.48 25.33
CA LEU A 84 45.71 -30.55 23.90
C LEU A 84 47.09 -31.14 23.58
N GLY A 85 47.81 -31.65 24.59
CA GLY A 85 49.08 -32.35 24.42
C GLY A 85 50.26 -31.44 24.05
N VAL A 86 50.20 -30.14 24.36
CA VAL A 86 51.32 -29.21 24.20
C VAL A 86 52.32 -29.41 25.34
N SER A 87 53.61 -29.46 25.01
CA SER A 87 54.68 -29.65 26.00
C SER A 87 54.92 -28.35 26.79
N ASP A 88 55.30 -28.48 28.06
CA ASP A 88 55.62 -27.36 28.94
C ASP A 88 56.72 -26.42 28.38
N ASN A 89 57.59 -26.95 27.50
CA ASN A 89 58.69 -26.21 26.86
C ASN A 89 58.36 -25.69 25.46
N ASP A 90 57.15 -25.95 24.93
CA ASP A 90 56.77 -25.46 23.60
C ASP A 90 56.60 -23.94 23.64
N LYS A 91 57.09 -23.28 22.58
CA LYS A 91 57.06 -21.85 22.39
C LYS A 91 55.71 -21.41 21.81
N LEU A 92 55.11 -20.40 22.42
CA LEU A 92 53.80 -19.87 22.10
C LEU A 92 53.91 -18.40 21.70
N LEU A 93 52.96 -17.95 20.87
CA LEU A 93 52.70 -16.53 20.63
C LEU A 93 51.53 -16.11 21.51
N LEU A 94 51.73 -15.16 22.42
CA LEU A 94 50.65 -14.55 23.22
C LEU A 94 50.50 -13.10 22.80
N ILE A 95 49.29 -12.69 22.40
CA ILE A 95 48.96 -11.30 22.12
C ILE A 95 47.87 -10.87 23.10
N LEU A 96 48.17 -9.85 23.90
CA LEU A 96 47.20 -9.20 24.77
C LEU A 96 46.73 -7.91 24.11
N PHE A 97 45.42 -7.70 24.01
CA PHE A 97 44.90 -6.46 23.46
C PHE A 97 44.04 -5.71 24.47
N ALA A 98 44.28 -4.41 24.57
CA ALA A 98 43.51 -3.45 25.35
C ALA A 98 43.42 -2.14 24.54
N SER A 99 43.93 -1.01 25.04
CA SER A 99 44.02 0.22 24.21
C SER A 99 45.06 0.09 23.09
N THR A 100 46.01 -0.82 23.23
CA THR A 100 47.02 -1.20 22.23
C THR A 100 47.25 -2.71 22.30
N ALA A 101 47.79 -3.31 21.23
CA ALA A 101 48.19 -4.72 21.23
C ALA A 101 49.63 -4.88 21.78
N GLU A 102 49.79 -5.70 22.81
CA GLU A 102 51.07 -6.12 23.36
C GLU A 102 51.39 -7.55 22.93
N VAL A 103 52.54 -7.74 22.27
CA VAL A 103 52.92 -9.01 21.66
C VAL A 103 54.07 -9.63 22.45
N PHE A 104 53.85 -10.85 22.93
CA PHE A 104 54.87 -11.66 23.60
C PHE A 104 55.17 -12.91 22.77
N PHE A 105 56.43 -13.01 22.35
CA PHE A 105 56.92 -14.07 21.48
C PHE A 105 57.76 -15.08 22.28
N ASP A 106 57.70 -16.35 21.89
CA ASP A 106 58.46 -17.46 22.50
C ASP A 106 58.20 -17.68 24.00
N ILE A 107 57.01 -17.33 24.50
CA ILE A 107 56.59 -17.71 25.85
C ILE A 107 56.46 -19.23 25.91
N ARG A 108 57.08 -19.86 26.91
CA ARG A 108 56.91 -21.29 27.16
C ARG A 108 55.61 -21.54 27.90
N ALA A 109 54.93 -22.65 27.59
CA ALA A 109 53.68 -23.01 28.26
C ALA A 109 53.79 -23.04 29.80
N CYS A 110 54.95 -23.41 30.35
CA CYS A 110 55.22 -23.41 31.79
C CYS A 110 55.37 -22.01 32.43
N GLU A 111 55.54 -20.96 31.64
CA GLU A 111 55.69 -19.57 32.12
C GLU A 111 54.33 -18.88 32.32
N LEU A 112 53.28 -19.37 31.66
CA LEU A 112 51.92 -18.82 31.72
C LEU A 112 51.32 -18.74 33.14
N PRO A 113 51.44 -19.76 34.03
CA PRO A 113 50.90 -19.68 35.40
C PRO A 113 51.47 -18.55 36.25
N HIS A 114 52.66 -18.05 35.92
CA HIS A 114 53.36 -16.99 36.66
C HIS A 114 53.40 -15.67 35.88
N PHE A 115 52.68 -15.59 34.75
CA PHE A 115 52.71 -14.43 33.85
C PHE A 115 52.03 -13.22 34.51
N LYS A 116 52.73 -12.09 34.57
CA LYS A 116 52.20 -10.83 35.12
C LYS A 116 51.56 -10.01 34.00
N LEU A 117 50.26 -9.74 34.11
CA LEU A 117 49.55 -8.97 33.09
C LEU A 117 49.85 -7.46 33.20
N PRO A 118 49.96 -6.77 32.05
CA PRO A 118 50.09 -5.31 31.99
C PRO A 118 48.77 -4.59 32.35
N GLN A 119 48.82 -3.25 32.47
CA GLN A 119 47.67 -2.43 32.88
C GLN A 119 46.49 -2.53 31.90
N GLN A 120 45.27 -2.54 32.45
CA GLN A 120 44.02 -2.64 31.68
C GLN A 120 43.63 -1.30 31.04
N GLY A 121 42.99 -1.35 29.87
CA GLY A 121 42.58 -0.18 29.09
C GLY A 121 41.24 -0.38 28.37
N SER A 122 41.02 0.40 27.30
CA SER A 122 39.89 0.19 26.36
C SER A 122 40.03 -1.14 25.60
N THR A 123 39.08 -1.48 24.72
CA THR A 123 39.10 -2.75 23.97
C THR A 123 39.27 -2.46 22.48
N GLN A 124 40.51 -2.35 22.01
CA GLN A 124 40.87 -2.11 20.60
C GLN A 124 41.59 -3.34 20.02
N MET A 125 41.00 -3.94 18.99
CA MET A 125 41.46 -5.20 18.41
C MET A 125 42.20 -5.02 17.08
N ARG A 126 42.04 -3.88 16.39
CA ARG A 126 42.62 -3.63 15.05
C ARG A 126 44.11 -3.90 14.99
N ASP A 127 44.85 -3.43 16.00
CA ASP A 127 46.31 -3.47 16.00
C ASP A 127 46.86 -4.90 16.13
N VAL A 128 46.05 -5.86 16.61
CA VAL A 128 46.42 -7.28 16.68
C VAL A 128 46.73 -7.84 15.29
N PHE A 129 45.89 -7.50 14.30
CA PHE A 129 46.02 -8.02 12.94
C PHE A 129 47.30 -7.55 12.24
N ALA A 130 47.81 -6.37 12.57
CA ALA A 130 49.07 -5.86 12.02
C ALA A 130 50.29 -6.70 12.44
N HIS A 131 50.21 -7.40 13.58
CA HIS A 131 51.31 -8.19 14.11
C HIS A 131 51.34 -9.64 13.64
N LEU A 132 50.20 -10.21 13.21
CA LEU A 132 50.11 -11.65 12.87
C LEU A 132 51.03 -12.08 11.72
N PRO A 133 51.02 -11.44 10.52
CA PRO A 133 51.78 -11.95 9.38
C PRO A 133 53.30 -11.98 9.61
N ALA A 134 53.82 -11.04 10.41
CA ALA A 134 55.25 -10.93 10.70
C ALA A 134 55.74 -11.88 11.80
N ARG A 135 54.83 -12.52 12.55
CA ARG A 135 55.14 -13.29 13.78
C ARG A 135 54.76 -14.77 13.68
N LEU A 136 53.95 -15.14 12.70
CA LEU A 136 53.69 -16.54 12.35
C LEU A 136 54.82 -17.07 11.45
N THR A 137 55.19 -18.34 11.65
CA THR A 137 56.25 -18.98 10.88
C THR A 137 55.68 -19.61 9.61
N PRO A 138 56.05 -19.15 8.39
CA PRO A 138 55.52 -19.70 7.15
C PRO A 138 55.68 -21.22 7.06
N GLY A 139 54.69 -21.90 6.48
CA GLY A 139 54.74 -23.35 6.27
C GLY A 139 54.48 -24.23 7.50
N ARG A 140 54.25 -23.65 8.69
CA ARG A 140 53.81 -24.40 9.87
C ARG A 140 52.29 -24.48 9.95
N ARG A 141 51.77 -25.51 10.62
CA ARG A 141 50.37 -25.54 11.06
C ARG A 141 50.18 -24.52 12.18
N THR A 142 49.11 -23.75 12.14
CA THR A 142 48.82 -22.74 13.18
C THR A 142 47.45 -22.91 13.78
N ASN A 143 47.42 -22.95 15.12
CA ASN A 143 46.21 -22.90 15.91
C ASN A 143 46.11 -21.51 16.53
N ILE A 144 44.98 -20.82 16.27
CA ILE A 144 44.68 -19.48 16.77
C ILE A 144 43.50 -19.59 17.72
N LEU A 145 43.66 -19.18 18.97
CA LEU A 145 42.57 -19.07 19.94
C LEU A 145 42.40 -17.62 20.34
N VAL A 146 41.22 -17.05 20.10
CA VAL A 146 40.88 -15.68 20.50
C VAL A 146 39.84 -15.73 21.61
N VAL A 147 40.11 -15.04 22.71
CA VAL A 147 39.20 -14.94 23.86
C VAL A 147 38.94 -13.48 24.17
N SER A 148 37.67 -13.06 24.17
CA SER A 148 37.22 -11.71 24.52
C SER A 148 35.82 -11.78 25.11
N ASP A 149 35.42 -10.77 25.88
CA ASP A 149 34.02 -10.60 26.28
C ASP A 149 33.14 -10.00 25.16
N GLY A 150 33.75 -9.59 24.04
CA GLY A 150 33.09 -9.05 22.85
C GLY A 150 32.78 -7.55 22.94
N ALA A 151 33.27 -6.82 23.95
CA ALA A 151 33.11 -5.37 24.07
C ALA A 151 34.12 -4.57 23.22
N VAL A 152 34.33 -4.95 21.96
CA VAL A 152 35.31 -4.31 21.07
C VAL A 152 34.84 -2.93 20.63
N HIS A 153 35.67 -1.90 20.81
CA HIS A 153 35.34 -0.49 20.53
C HIS A 153 35.64 -0.09 19.07
N ASP A 154 36.61 -0.73 18.41
CA ASP A 154 37.10 -0.42 17.06
C ASP A 154 36.68 -1.47 16.03
N GLN A 155 35.40 -1.86 16.07
CA GLN A 155 34.86 -3.03 15.35
C GLN A 155 35.05 -2.97 13.84
N GLU A 156 34.61 -1.88 13.20
CA GLU A 156 34.72 -1.72 11.75
C GLU A 156 36.19 -1.75 11.30
N ALA A 157 37.05 -1.08 12.06
CA ALA A 157 38.48 -1.05 11.78
C ALA A 157 39.14 -2.43 11.99
N SER A 158 38.69 -3.19 12.99
CA SER A 158 39.12 -4.57 13.25
C SER A 158 38.68 -5.51 12.13
N VAL A 159 37.44 -5.42 11.68
CA VAL A 159 36.90 -6.21 10.56
C VAL A 159 37.67 -5.90 9.26
N ALA A 160 37.92 -4.63 8.98
CA ALA A 160 38.69 -4.21 7.81
C ALA A 160 40.13 -4.72 7.87
N ALA A 161 40.80 -4.57 9.02
CA ALA A 161 42.18 -5.03 9.21
C ALA A 161 42.30 -6.56 9.10
N ALA A 162 41.35 -7.31 9.67
CA ALA A 162 41.29 -8.76 9.54
C ALA A 162 41.12 -9.18 8.08
N SER A 163 40.14 -8.58 7.37
CA SER A 163 39.84 -8.92 5.97
C SER A 163 41.08 -8.67 5.09
N ALA A 164 41.75 -7.53 5.27
CA ALA A 164 42.93 -7.16 4.51
C ALA A 164 44.09 -8.18 4.58
N ILE A 165 44.25 -8.86 5.72
CA ILE A 165 45.32 -9.86 5.90
C ILE A 165 44.87 -11.30 5.63
N ALA A 166 43.58 -11.56 5.42
CA ALA A 166 43.04 -12.92 5.32
C ALA A 166 43.67 -13.72 4.17
N ALA A 167 43.74 -13.13 2.98
CA ALA A 167 44.37 -13.75 1.82
C ALA A 167 45.89 -13.96 2.02
N GLN A 168 46.56 -13.02 2.68
CA GLN A 168 47.99 -13.12 2.98
C GLN A 168 48.29 -14.26 3.96
N LEU A 169 47.49 -14.36 5.02
CA LEU A 169 47.71 -15.34 6.10
C LEU A 169 47.38 -16.76 5.64
N THR A 170 46.32 -16.93 4.85
CA THR A 170 45.97 -18.22 4.23
C THR A 170 46.97 -18.66 3.15
N ALA A 171 47.63 -17.73 2.44
CA ALA A 171 48.70 -18.06 1.50
C ALA A 171 50.02 -18.46 2.20
N LEU A 172 50.35 -17.83 3.32
CA LEU A 172 51.58 -18.11 4.08
C LEU A 172 51.51 -19.43 4.88
N MET A 173 50.30 -19.83 5.26
CA MET A 173 50.07 -20.91 6.23
C MET A 173 49.21 -22.02 5.61
N PRO A 174 49.74 -23.25 5.44
CA PRO A 174 49.03 -24.33 4.76
C PRO A 174 47.80 -24.83 5.54
N ILE A 175 47.81 -24.71 6.87
CA ILE A 175 46.68 -25.09 7.74
C ILE A 175 46.56 -24.07 8.88
N VAL A 176 45.41 -23.43 8.96
CA VAL A 176 45.02 -22.54 10.06
C VAL A 176 43.71 -23.04 10.64
N THR A 177 43.75 -23.32 11.95
CA THR A 177 42.58 -23.60 12.80
C THR A 177 42.40 -22.42 13.75
N ALA A 178 41.41 -21.58 13.50
CA ALA A 178 41.05 -20.40 14.26
C ALA A 178 39.72 -20.61 15.00
N ALA A 179 39.78 -20.46 16.33
CA ALA A 179 38.65 -20.51 17.22
C ALA A 179 38.47 -19.15 17.91
N ALA A 180 37.22 -18.69 18.00
CA ALA A 180 36.85 -17.48 18.69
C ALA A 180 35.89 -17.81 19.84
N VAL A 181 36.26 -17.40 21.05
CA VAL A 181 35.49 -17.59 22.28
C VAL A 181 35.02 -16.25 22.79
N ARG A 182 33.71 -16.13 22.96
CA ARG A 182 33.07 -15.01 23.66
C ARG A 182 32.82 -15.39 25.11
N LEU A 183 33.59 -14.81 26.01
CA LEU A 183 33.50 -15.06 27.44
C LEU A 183 32.51 -14.07 28.07
N ILE A 184 31.32 -14.53 28.45
CA ILE A 184 30.27 -13.65 28.97
C ILE A 184 30.59 -13.33 30.43
N THR A 185 31.30 -12.23 30.69
CA THR A 185 31.76 -11.82 32.03
C THR A 185 30.72 -10.99 32.79
N SER A 186 29.72 -10.40 32.11
CA SER A 186 28.67 -9.57 32.72
C SER A 186 27.26 -9.94 32.24
N ALA A 187 26.26 -9.80 33.12
CA ALA A 187 24.86 -10.13 32.82
C ALA A 187 24.06 -8.99 32.17
N ARG A 188 24.67 -7.83 31.91
CA ARG A 188 23.97 -6.59 31.50
C ARG A 188 24.44 -5.98 30.18
N ALA A 189 25.47 -6.53 29.54
CA ALA A 189 25.97 -6.03 28.26
C ALA A 189 25.54 -6.96 27.11
N GLU A 190 25.19 -6.39 25.95
CA GLU A 190 25.03 -7.12 24.69
C GLU A 190 26.34 -6.98 23.88
N PRO A 191 27.26 -7.96 23.95
CA PRO A 191 28.58 -7.86 23.32
C PRO A 191 28.53 -8.04 21.80
N ASP A 192 29.45 -7.37 21.10
CA ASP A 192 29.53 -7.37 19.63
C ASP A 192 30.10 -8.67 19.05
N THR A 193 29.51 -9.14 17.95
CA THR A 193 29.81 -10.44 17.33
C THR A 193 30.67 -10.30 16.06
N ARG A 194 30.70 -9.13 15.41
CA ARG A 194 31.34 -8.95 14.10
C ARG A 194 32.86 -9.00 14.16
N ALA A 195 33.46 -8.34 15.16
CA ALA A 195 34.91 -8.32 15.35
C ALA A 195 35.47 -9.71 15.70
N LEU A 196 34.74 -10.49 16.52
CA LEU A 196 35.11 -11.87 16.84
C LEU A 196 34.90 -12.82 15.65
N ALA A 197 33.80 -12.67 14.90
CA ALA A 197 33.54 -13.47 13.70
C ALA A 197 34.62 -13.29 12.63
N ALA A 198 35.25 -12.11 12.55
CA ALA A 198 36.33 -11.82 11.60
C ALA A 198 37.54 -12.76 11.74
N TRP A 199 37.77 -13.35 12.92
CA TRP A 199 38.86 -14.33 13.11
C TRP A 199 38.58 -15.67 12.42
N LEU A 200 37.31 -16.05 12.31
CA LEU A 200 36.88 -17.32 11.74
C LEU A 200 37.06 -17.38 10.22
N GLN A 201 37.31 -16.24 9.57
CA GLN A 201 37.62 -16.18 8.14
C GLN A 201 39.01 -16.78 7.81
N PHE A 202 39.90 -16.91 8.82
CA PHE A 202 41.22 -17.50 8.63
C PHE A 202 41.19 -19.03 8.61
N ASN A 203 40.05 -19.67 8.90
CA ASN A 203 39.93 -21.14 8.90
C ASN A 203 40.17 -21.72 7.50
N THR A 204 41.20 -22.56 7.39
CA THR A 204 41.52 -23.31 6.16
C THR A 204 41.45 -24.82 6.33
N ALA A 205 41.41 -25.33 7.57
CA ALA A 205 41.30 -26.75 7.85
C ALA A 205 39.96 -27.34 7.38
N ALA A 206 40.01 -28.51 6.73
CA ALA A 206 38.83 -29.17 6.18
C ALA A 206 37.95 -29.77 7.30
N GLY A 207 36.68 -29.36 7.35
CA GLY A 207 35.66 -29.95 8.24
C GLY A 207 35.48 -29.27 9.60
N GLU A 208 36.21 -28.18 9.88
CA GLU A 208 36.03 -27.42 11.11
C GLU A 208 34.82 -26.48 11.04
N ARG A 209 34.05 -26.43 12.14
CA ARG A 209 32.92 -25.51 12.28
C ARG A 209 33.43 -24.11 12.58
N SER A 210 33.28 -23.19 11.64
CA SER A 210 33.46 -21.76 11.90
C SER A 210 32.28 -21.22 12.70
N ALA A 211 32.30 -21.41 14.02
CA ALA A 211 31.32 -20.88 14.95
C ALA A 211 32.01 -20.20 16.14
N ILE A 212 31.36 -19.17 16.69
CA ILE A 212 31.79 -18.52 17.94
C ILE A 212 31.26 -19.33 19.12
N ALA A 213 32.14 -19.70 20.04
CA ALA A 213 31.77 -20.37 21.28
C ALA A 213 31.43 -19.34 22.36
N ASP A 214 30.22 -19.40 22.92
CA ASP A 214 29.85 -18.57 24.06
C ASP A 214 30.04 -19.36 25.35
N LEU A 215 30.85 -18.82 26.26
CA LEU A 215 31.06 -19.38 27.58
C LEU A 215 30.53 -18.42 28.62
N ASP A 216 29.40 -18.79 29.25
CA ASP A 216 28.79 -18.03 30.33
C ASP A 216 29.43 -18.41 31.67
N VAL A 217 30.30 -17.54 32.16
CA VAL A 217 31.04 -17.77 33.40
C VAL A 217 30.13 -17.74 34.64
N HIS A 218 28.88 -17.28 34.52
CA HIS A 218 27.89 -17.30 35.61
C HIS A 218 27.11 -18.62 35.65
N ARG A 219 27.17 -19.44 34.59
CA ARG A 219 26.46 -20.73 34.47
C ARG A 219 27.36 -21.95 34.55
N LEU A 220 28.68 -21.77 34.41
CA LEU A 220 29.64 -22.86 34.48
C LEU A 220 30.04 -23.15 35.95
N PRO A 221 29.98 -24.41 36.40
CA PRO A 221 30.19 -24.78 37.81
C PRO A 221 31.67 -24.79 38.26
N ASP A 222 32.64 -24.93 37.34
CA ASP A 222 34.09 -24.93 37.62
C ASP A 222 34.95 -24.52 36.39
N LEU A 223 36.27 -24.33 36.60
CA LEU A 223 37.24 -23.96 35.55
C LEU A 223 37.52 -25.11 34.58
N ASP A 224 37.31 -26.36 35.00
CA ASP A 224 37.55 -27.55 34.17
C ASP A 224 36.52 -27.63 33.04
N GLY A 225 35.25 -27.27 33.29
CA GLY A 225 34.24 -27.16 32.23
C GLY A 225 34.60 -26.13 31.14
N VAL A 226 35.17 -24.97 31.51
CA VAL A 226 35.65 -23.95 30.55
C VAL A 226 36.77 -24.52 29.68
N VAL A 227 37.70 -25.27 30.27
CA VAL A 227 38.82 -25.90 29.56
C VAL A 227 38.30 -26.96 28.58
N ASP A 228 37.31 -27.74 28.98
CA ASP A 228 36.73 -28.80 28.16
C ASP A 228 35.98 -28.24 26.95
N ASP A 229 35.16 -27.21 27.16
CA ASP A 229 34.46 -26.53 26.08
C ASP A 229 35.45 -25.85 25.10
N MET A 230 36.49 -25.18 25.60
CA MET A 230 37.54 -24.60 24.74
C MET A 230 38.36 -25.67 24.01
N ALA A 231 38.63 -26.81 24.64
CA ALA A 231 39.36 -27.92 24.01
C ALA A 231 38.57 -28.53 22.86
N SER A 232 37.24 -28.63 23.00
CA SER A 232 36.35 -29.18 21.97
C SER A 232 36.39 -28.41 20.65
N LEU A 233 36.73 -27.11 20.68
CA LEU A 233 36.89 -26.27 19.49
C LEU A 233 38.08 -26.71 18.61
N PHE A 234 38.98 -27.52 19.17
CA PHE A 234 40.14 -28.07 18.49
C PHE A 234 40.11 -29.60 18.41
N ASP A 235 38.98 -30.25 18.73
CA ASP A 235 38.83 -31.70 18.58
C ASP A 235 38.96 -32.10 17.10
N GLY A 236 39.94 -32.96 16.81
CA GLY A 236 40.36 -33.32 15.44
C GLY A 236 41.50 -32.45 14.88
N ALA A 237 41.74 -31.26 15.44
CA ALA A 237 42.79 -30.36 15.03
C ALA A 237 44.06 -30.45 15.89
N ALA A 238 43.90 -30.57 17.21
CA ALA A 238 45.01 -30.44 18.15
C ALA A 238 45.73 -31.77 18.49
N THR A 239 45.10 -32.92 18.33
CA THR A 239 45.64 -34.21 18.81
C THR A 239 46.15 -35.09 17.67
N ALA A 240 47.45 -34.93 17.36
CA ALA A 240 48.37 -35.93 16.81
C ALA A 240 47.78 -37.08 15.94
N SER A 241 47.46 -36.83 14.66
CA SER A 241 47.66 -37.72 13.49
C SER A 241 46.98 -37.15 12.23
N ALA A 242 47.52 -36.08 11.65
CA ALA A 242 47.05 -35.60 10.34
C ALA A 242 47.58 -36.55 9.25
N PHE A 243 46.69 -37.24 8.54
CA PHE A 243 47.07 -38.07 7.40
C PHE A 243 47.28 -37.17 6.18
N THR A 244 48.45 -37.26 5.55
CA THR A 244 48.83 -36.43 4.41
C THR A 244 48.47 -37.15 3.12
N LEU A 245 47.60 -36.57 2.30
CA LEU A 245 47.29 -37.06 0.96
C LEU A 245 48.07 -36.24 -0.07
N THR A 246 48.83 -36.90 -0.93
CA THR A 246 49.62 -36.29 -2.00
C THR A 246 49.16 -36.83 -3.36
N THR A 247 49.01 -35.95 -4.35
CA THR A 247 48.70 -36.29 -5.74
C THR A 247 49.79 -35.81 -6.67
N ASP A 248 50.14 -36.62 -7.67
CA ASP A 248 51.01 -36.25 -8.79
C ASP A 248 50.30 -36.58 -10.11
N PRO A 249 50.11 -35.61 -11.03
CA PRO A 249 50.33 -34.16 -10.86
C PRO A 249 49.41 -33.53 -9.80
N PRO A 250 49.67 -32.27 -9.36
CA PRO A 250 48.81 -31.54 -8.44
C PRO A 250 47.36 -31.47 -8.92
N ALA A 251 46.45 -32.16 -8.21
CA ALA A 251 45.04 -32.28 -8.62
C ALA A 251 44.05 -31.85 -7.53
N ILE A 252 44.50 -31.58 -6.29
CA ILE A 252 43.62 -31.37 -5.15
C ILE A 252 43.14 -29.91 -5.05
N HIS A 253 41.84 -29.70 -4.91
CA HIS A 253 41.26 -28.43 -4.48
C HIS A 253 41.02 -28.44 -2.97
N VAL A 254 41.70 -27.54 -2.23
CA VAL A 254 41.53 -27.41 -0.77
C VAL A 254 40.09 -26.93 -0.47
N GLN A 255 39.69 -25.84 -1.13
CA GLN A 255 38.29 -25.47 -1.29
C GLN A 255 37.85 -25.71 -2.74
N PRO A 256 36.59 -26.15 -2.97
CA PRO A 256 36.10 -26.48 -4.30
C PRO A 256 36.21 -25.33 -5.33
N TRP A 257 36.12 -24.08 -4.85
CA TRP A 257 36.15 -22.87 -5.66
C TRP A 257 37.54 -22.21 -5.76
N ASP A 258 38.60 -22.89 -5.31
CA ASP A 258 39.98 -22.38 -5.42
C ASP A 258 40.45 -22.39 -6.89
N ALA A 259 41.18 -21.35 -7.30
CA ALA A 259 41.63 -21.21 -8.68
C ALA A 259 42.75 -22.19 -9.09
N THR A 260 43.50 -22.73 -8.13
CA THR A 260 44.67 -23.60 -8.39
C THR A 260 44.61 -24.89 -7.58
N ALA A 261 44.90 -26.00 -8.23
CA ALA A 261 45.06 -27.29 -7.57
C ALA A 261 46.43 -27.38 -6.86
N VAL A 262 46.44 -28.04 -5.70
CA VAL A 262 47.64 -28.32 -4.90
C VAL A 262 48.03 -29.79 -4.98
N GLY A 263 49.30 -30.08 -4.71
CA GLY A 263 49.83 -31.45 -4.70
C GLY A 263 49.54 -32.20 -3.41
N THR A 264 49.19 -31.51 -2.31
CA THR A 264 49.12 -32.11 -0.98
C THR A 264 47.96 -31.52 -0.17
N THR A 265 47.22 -32.36 0.56
CA THR A 265 46.21 -31.96 1.55
C THR A 265 46.24 -32.87 2.79
N TYR A 266 45.46 -32.54 3.81
CA TYR A 266 45.42 -33.27 5.07
C TYR A 266 44.00 -33.80 5.32
N LEU A 267 43.92 -35.04 5.82
CA LEU A 267 42.68 -35.76 6.05
C LEU A 267 42.43 -35.99 7.55
N LYS A 268 41.15 -35.95 7.93
CA LYS A 268 40.70 -36.31 9.28
C LYS A 268 40.52 -37.83 9.40
N PRO A 269 40.58 -38.41 10.62
CA PRO A 269 40.08 -39.76 10.85
C PRO A 269 38.60 -39.89 10.44
N GLY A 270 38.23 -41.03 9.86
CA GLY A 270 36.91 -41.31 9.30
C GLY A 270 36.76 -40.88 7.82
N PRO A 271 35.52 -40.67 7.34
CA PRO A 271 35.25 -40.42 5.94
C PRO A 271 35.67 -39.00 5.52
N ASN A 272 36.32 -38.90 4.36
CA ASN A 272 36.75 -37.65 3.74
C ASN A 272 36.23 -37.53 2.31
N ALA A 273 35.78 -36.34 1.94
CA ALA A 273 35.38 -35.97 0.59
C ALA A 273 36.32 -34.90 0.02
N ILE A 274 36.95 -35.20 -1.12
CA ILE A 274 38.05 -34.43 -1.70
C ILE A 274 37.67 -34.00 -3.11
N PHE A 275 37.81 -32.72 -3.40
CA PHE A 275 37.53 -32.18 -4.73
C PHE A 275 38.82 -32.20 -5.55
N LEU A 276 38.73 -32.72 -6.77
CA LEU A 276 39.88 -32.88 -7.66
C LEU A 276 39.60 -32.22 -9.02
N ALA A 277 40.57 -31.41 -9.47
CA ALA A 277 40.50 -30.71 -10.76
C ALA A 277 40.51 -31.68 -11.95
N ALA A 278 41.24 -32.78 -11.80
CA ALA A 278 41.40 -33.85 -12.77
C ALA A 278 41.64 -35.18 -12.03
N GLN A 279 41.60 -36.28 -12.77
CA GLN A 279 41.99 -37.58 -12.24
C GLN A 279 43.51 -37.60 -12.02
N PRO A 280 44.01 -37.84 -10.79
CA PRO A 280 45.44 -37.91 -10.53
C PRO A 280 46.04 -39.23 -11.05
N ASP A 281 47.29 -39.20 -11.50
CA ASP A 281 48.03 -40.39 -11.94
C ASP A 281 48.51 -41.22 -10.75
N THR A 282 48.98 -40.54 -9.70
CA THR A 282 49.41 -41.18 -8.44
C THR A 282 48.74 -40.52 -7.25
N VAL A 283 48.23 -41.33 -6.33
CA VAL A 283 47.70 -40.90 -5.03
C VAL A 283 48.49 -41.59 -3.92
N LEU A 284 49.07 -40.79 -3.02
CA LEU A 284 49.84 -41.26 -1.87
C LEU A 284 49.18 -40.81 -0.57
N LEU A 285 49.06 -41.69 0.41
CA LEU A 285 48.63 -41.38 1.78
C LEU A 285 49.80 -41.65 2.74
N ASN A 286 50.30 -40.61 3.40
CA ASN A 286 51.54 -40.65 4.19
C ASN A 286 52.75 -41.23 3.44
N GLY A 287 52.78 -41.06 2.11
CA GLY A 287 53.84 -41.59 1.23
C GLY A 287 53.58 -42.99 0.67
N GLU A 288 52.53 -43.70 1.11
CA GLU A 288 52.15 -45.01 0.58
C GLU A 288 51.10 -44.89 -0.54
N ARG A 289 51.20 -45.72 -1.58
CA ARG A 289 50.23 -45.70 -2.69
C ARG A 289 48.84 -46.14 -2.25
N VAL A 290 47.83 -45.36 -2.62
CA VAL A 290 46.41 -45.68 -2.44
C VAL A 290 45.86 -46.25 -3.74
N ARG A 291 45.08 -47.34 -3.65
CA ARG A 291 44.38 -47.88 -4.80
C ARG A 291 43.20 -46.98 -5.17
N VAL A 292 43.14 -46.55 -6.43
CA VAL A 292 42.08 -45.65 -6.91
C VAL A 292 41.10 -46.44 -7.77
N THR A 293 39.82 -46.42 -7.43
CA THR A 293 38.73 -47.04 -8.21
C THR A 293 37.76 -45.97 -8.71
N LEU A 294 37.22 -46.16 -9.92
CA LEU A 294 36.24 -45.23 -10.49
C LEU A 294 34.84 -45.77 -10.22
N ALA A 295 33.97 -44.93 -9.64
CA ALA A 295 32.58 -45.26 -9.42
C ALA A 295 31.87 -45.50 -10.78
N PRO A 296 30.96 -46.49 -10.87
CA PRO A 296 30.32 -46.86 -12.13
C PRO A 296 29.35 -45.79 -12.66
N GLU A 297 28.73 -45.02 -11.76
CA GLU A 297 27.77 -43.96 -12.11
C GLU A 297 28.34 -42.57 -11.82
N PRO A 298 28.09 -41.57 -12.70
CA PRO A 298 28.47 -40.18 -12.44
C PRO A 298 27.60 -39.57 -11.32
N VAL A 299 28.11 -38.51 -10.70
CA VAL A 299 27.39 -37.74 -9.69
C VAL A 299 26.21 -37.01 -10.32
N THR A 300 25.04 -37.13 -9.69
CA THR A 300 23.81 -36.39 -10.02
C THR A 300 23.55 -35.37 -8.92
N THR A 301 22.62 -34.44 -9.16
CA THR A 301 22.17 -33.50 -8.12
C THR A 301 21.62 -34.23 -6.88
N ASP A 302 21.04 -35.42 -7.06
CA ASP A 302 20.44 -36.20 -5.97
C ASP A 302 21.47 -36.97 -5.12
N THR A 303 22.58 -37.41 -5.72
CA THR A 303 23.65 -38.13 -5.01
C THR A 303 24.70 -37.20 -4.41
N LEU A 304 24.82 -35.95 -4.90
CA LEU A 304 25.80 -34.97 -4.45
C LEU A 304 25.75 -34.72 -2.94
N ALA A 305 24.57 -34.43 -2.38
CA ALA A 305 24.44 -34.11 -0.96
C ALA A 305 24.92 -35.27 -0.05
N ALA A 306 24.72 -36.52 -0.45
CA ALA A 306 25.22 -37.69 0.28
C ALA A 306 26.74 -37.87 0.14
N LEU A 307 27.32 -37.45 -0.99
CA LEU A 307 28.76 -37.54 -1.24
C LEU A 307 29.56 -36.50 -0.47
N VAL A 308 29.03 -35.28 -0.31
CA VAL A 308 29.76 -34.15 0.30
C VAL A 308 29.14 -33.66 1.62
N GLY A 309 28.18 -34.38 2.19
CA GLY A 309 27.35 -33.95 3.34
C GLY A 309 28.10 -33.28 4.48
N ASP A 310 29.16 -33.91 5.00
CA ASP A 310 30.02 -33.35 6.07
C ASP A 310 30.64 -31.99 5.73
N ARG A 311 30.87 -31.71 4.45
CA ARG A 311 31.45 -30.44 3.99
C ARG A 311 30.39 -29.37 3.68
N VAL A 312 29.15 -29.76 3.37
CA VAL A 312 28.06 -28.80 3.08
C VAL A 312 27.82 -27.89 4.28
N ASP A 313 27.77 -28.45 5.48
CA ASP A 313 27.58 -27.68 6.71
C ASP A 313 28.73 -26.71 6.96
N ALA A 314 29.98 -27.12 6.67
CA ALA A 314 31.15 -26.26 6.79
C ALA A 314 31.11 -25.10 5.78
N PHE A 315 30.67 -25.36 4.55
CA PHE A 315 30.48 -24.32 3.52
C PHE A 315 29.37 -23.33 3.89
N LEU A 316 28.24 -23.82 4.42
CA LEU A 316 27.15 -22.96 4.91
C LEU A 316 27.58 -22.12 6.11
N ALA A 317 28.32 -22.71 7.07
CA ALA A 317 28.89 -21.99 8.21
C ALA A 317 29.83 -20.87 7.74
N LYS A 318 30.71 -21.16 6.77
CA LYS A 318 31.58 -20.17 6.15
C LYS A 318 30.80 -19.02 5.50
N LEU A 319 29.76 -19.31 4.71
CA LEU A 319 28.92 -18.27 4.11
C LEU A 319 28.22 -17.39 5.15
N ARG A 320 27.77 -17.97 6.28
CA ARG A 320 27.16 -17.19 7.35
C ARG A 320 28.15 -16.26 8.04
N VAL A 321 29.38 -16.72 8.27
CA VAL A 321 30.47 -15.88 8.79
C VAL A 321 30.73 -14.72 7.84
N LEU A 322 30.87 -14.98 6.54
CA LEU A 322 31.06 -13.94 5.52
C LEU A 322 29.89 -12.93 5.49
N LYS A 323 28.64 -13.42 5.63
CA LYS A 323 27.44 -12.56 5.68
C LYS A 323 27.37 -11.69 6.94
N VAL A 324 27.83 -12.16 8.10
CA VAL A 324 27.90 -11.37 9.34
C VAL A 324 29.04 -10.34 9.31
N ILE A 325 30.19 -10.71 8.73
CA ILE A 325 31.32 -9.78 8.52
C ILE A 325 30.90 -8.62 7.62
N ALA A 326 30.24 -8.93 6.50
CA ALA A 326 29.69 -7.99 5.54
C ALA A 326 30.69 -6.95 5.00
N SER A 327 31.96 -7.33 4.83
CA SER A 327 32.96 -6.53 4.12
C SER A 327 32.86 -6.74 2.60
N GLU A 328 33.47 -5.87 1.81
CA GLU A 328 33.52 -5.98 0.35
C GLU A 328 34.17 -7.32 -0.08
N GLN A 329 35.32 -7.65 0.51
CA GLN A 329 36.02 -8.92 0.27
C GLN A 329 35.19 -10.14 0.68
N ALA A 330 34.46 -10.07 1.80
CA ALA A 330 33.57 -11.15 2.23
C ALA A 330 32.40 -11.35 1.24
N THR A 331 31.90 -10.27 0.67
CA THR A 331 30.83 -10.28 -0.34
C THR A 331 31.33 -10.90 -1.64
N GLU A 332 32.53 -10.54 -2.10
CA GLU A 332 33.17 -11.13 -3.28
C GLU A 332 33.45 -12.63 -3.10
N GLU A 333 33.93 -13.06 -1.93
CA GLU A 333 34.12 -14.47 -1.62
C GLU A 333 32.80 -15.24 -1.60
N MET A 334 31.75 -14.67 -0.99
CA MET A 334 30.41 -15.26 -1.00
C MET A 334 29.86 -15.41 -2.42
N GLN A 335 30.03 -14.40 -3.28
CA GLN A 335 29.62 -14.48 -4.69
C GLN A 335 30.40 -15.57 -5.45
N ARG A 336 31.71 -15.71 -5.20
CA ARG A 336 32.52 -16.79 -5.80
C ARG A 336 32.04 -18.18 -5.37
N ILE A 337 31.77 -18.38 -4.08
CA ILE A 337 31.22 -19.64 -3.55
C ILE A 337 29.89 -19.99 -4.22
N VAL A 338 28.97 -19.00 -4.27
CA VAL A 338 27.64 -19.16 -4.84
C VAL A 338 27.71 -19.41 -6.36
N ALA A 339 28.60 -18.74 -7.09
CA ALA A 339 28.81 -18.94 -8.52
C ALA A 339 29.40 -20.32 -8.83
N PHE A 340 30.35 -20.78 -8.03
CA PHE A 340 30.92 -22.13 -8.15
C PHE A 340 29.82 -23.19 -8.05
N TRP A 341 29.00 -23.17 -6.99
CA TRP A 341 27.96 -24.19 -6.81
C TRP A 341 26.90 -24.17 -7.91
N GLN A 342 26.55 -22.98 -8.41
CA GLN A 342 25.66 -22.85 -9.57
C GLN A 342 26.23 -23.53 -10.81
N GLY A 343 27.49 -23.26 -11.13
CA GLY A 343 28.16 -23.89 -12.27
C GLY A 343 28.35 -25.39 -12.07
N PHE A 344 28.71 -25.80 -10.85
CA PHE A 344 28.96 -27.18 -10.49
C PHE A 344 27.69 -28.04 -10.60
N GLU A 345 26.58 -27.63 -9.97
CA GLU A 345 25.31 -28.37 -10.07
C GLU A 345 24.74 -28.38 -11.50
N ALA A 346 24.94 -27.31 -12.27
CA ALA A 346 24.51 -27.26 -13.68
C ALA A 346 25.31 -28.22 -14.57
N ALA A 347 26.55 -28.55 -14.21
CA ALA A 347 27.42 -29.48 -14.93
C ALA A 347 27.21 -30.97 -14.56
N LEU A 348 26.39 -31.25 -13.54
CA LEU A 348 26.04 -32.63 -13.16
C LEU A 348 25.04 -33.25 -14.14
N ALA A 349 24.98 -34.59 -14.16
CA ALA A 349 24.01 -35.29 -14.98
C ALA A 349 22.57 -34.85 -14.61
N PRO A 350 21.70 -34.60 -15.60
CA PRO A 350 20.34 -34.16 -15.34
C PRO A 350 19.60 -35.24 -14.56
N PRO A 351 18.83 -34.88 -13.52
CA PRO A 351 18.03 -35.84 -12.78
C PRO A 351 16.89 -36.40 -13.65
N ALA A 352 16.21 -37.44 -13.14
CA ALA A 352 15.04 -38.02 -13.77
C ALA A 352 14.06 -36.91 -14.20
N ASP A 353 13.60 -36.99 -15.46
CA ASP A 353 12.62 -36.04 -15.96
C ASP A 353 11.28 -36.26 -15.26
N PHE A 354 10.82 -35.26 -14.51
CA PHE A 354 9.53 -35.26 -13.83
C PHE A 354 8.43 -34.60 -14.68
N ALA A 355 8.75 -34.08 -15.88
CA ALA A 355 7.75 -33.59 -16.83
C ALA A 355 6.66 -34.62 -17.19
N PRO A 356 6.93 -35.95 -17.25
CA PRO A 356 5.88 -36.95 -17.44
C PRO A 356 4.79 -36.92 -16.36
N LEU A 357 5.14 -36.60 -15.10
CA LEU A 357 4.17 -36.50 -13.99
C LEU A 357 3.20 -35.31 -14.13
N LEU A 358 3.61 -34.25 -14.84
CA LEU A 358 2.74 -33.13 -15.21
C LEU A 358 1.92 -33.44 -16.48
N ALA A 359 2.38 -34.35 -17.32
CA ALA A 359 1.69 -34.73 -18.56
C ALA A 359 0.41 -35.55 -18.28
N GLU A 360 0.38 -36.34 -17.20
CA GLU A 360 -0.79 -37.12 -16.77
C GLU A 360 -1.95 -36.26 -16.23
N GLY A 361 -1.69 -34.99 -15.86
CA GLY A 361 -2.72 -33.99 -15.51
C GLY A 361 -3.44 -34.16 -14.16
N GLY A 362 -3.42 -35.36 -13.57
CA GLY A 362 -4.13 -35.67 -12.32
C GLY A 362 -3.54 -35.03 -11.06
N LEU A 363 -4.39 -34.79 -10.05
CA LEU A 363 -3.97 -34.15 -8.78
C LEU A 363 -2.93 -34.97 -8.01
N ARG A 364 -3.03 -36.30 -8.04
CA ARG A 364 -2.07 -37.19 -7.38
C ARG A 364 -0.67 -37.08 -7.98
N SER A 365 -0.58 -37.06 -9.32
CA SER A 365 0.70 -36.87 -10.05
C SER A 365 1.24 -35.46 -9.81
N ARG A 366 0.37 -34.43 -9.74
CA ARG A 366 0.75 -33.06 -9.34
C ARG A 366 1.31 -33.01 -7.92
N ARG A 367 0.68 -33.68 -6.94
CA ARG A 367 1.18 -33.76 -5.56
C ARG A 367 2.57 -34.41 -5.51
N GLN A 368 2.76 -35.53 -6.22
CA GLN A 368 4.06 -36.20 -6.31
C GLN A 368 5.13 -35.29 -6.94
N TYR A 369 4.77 -34.57 -8.01
CA TYR A 369 5.64 -33.59 -8.64
C TYR A 369 6.05 -32.48 -7.65
N LEU A 370 5.10 -31.88 -6.92
CA LEU A 370 5.37 -30.82 -5.95
C LEU A 370 6.30 -31.31 -4.83
N LEU A 371 6.06 -32.52 -4.30
CA LEU A 371 6.92 -33.11 -3.28
C LEU A 371 8.33 -33.38 -3.81
N ALA A 372 8.46 -34.01 -4.99
CA ALA A 372 9.75 -34.31 -5.61
C ALA A 372 10.53 -33.02 -5.95
N ALA A 373 9.85 -32.02 -6.53
CA ALA A 373 10.45 -30.73 -6.85
C ALA A 373 10.91 -29.99 -5.59
N THR A 374 10.12 -30.03 -4.51
CA THR A 374 10.47 -29.39 -3.24
C THR A 374 11.61 -30.13 -2.53
N GLN A 375 11.59 -31.46 -2.51
CA GLN A 375 12.69 -32.27 -2.00
C GLN A 375 13.98 -32.01 -2.79
N ARG A 376 13.90 -31.83 -4.11
CA ARG A 376 15.05 -31.43 -4.93
C ARG A 376 15.54 -30.03 -4.58
N LYS A 377 14.64 -29.05 -4.39
CA LYS A 377 15.00 -27.70 -3.94
C LYS A 377 15.74 -27.75 -2.60
N LEU A 378 15.28 -28.58 -1.67
CA LEU A 378 15.88 -28.78 -0.35
C LEU A 378 17.24 -29.50 -0.40
N LYS A 379 17.44 -30.40 -1.36
CA LYS A 379 18.71 -31.12 -1.57
C LYS A 379 19.76 -30.33 -2.36
N SER A 380 19.36 -29.26 -3.05
CA SER A 380 20.28 -28.40 -3.81
C SER A 380 21.16 -27.59 -2.86
N ILE A 381 22.47 -27.85 -2.95
CA ILE A 381 23.51 -27.10 -2.25
C ILE A 381 23.48 -25.66 -2.75
N THR A 382 23.33 -25.43 -4.06
CA THR A 382 23.22 -24.06 -4.63
C THR A 382 22.12 -23.24 -3.97
N ASN A 383 20.93 -23.83 -3.80
CA ASN A 383 19.81 -23.13 -3.18
C ASN A 383 20.06 -22.84 -1.71
N ALA A 384 20.67 -23.78 -0.97
CA ALA A 384 21.07 -23.56 0.41
C ALA A 384 22.10 -22.41 0.53
N MET A 385 23.10 -22.37 -0.36
CA MET A 385 24.12 -21.31 -0.41
C MET A 385 23.50 -19.94 -0.77
N ARG A 386 22.63 -19.90 -1.79
CA ARG A 386 21.91 -18.68 -2.19
C ARG A 386 20.98 -18.17 -1.09
N ALA A 387 20.32 -19.06 -0.35
CA ALA A 387 19.43 -18.67 0.75
C ALA A 387 20.19 -17.90 1.83
N VAL A 388 21.40 -18.35 2.20
CA VAL A 388 22.28 -17.64 3.14
C VAL A 388 22.81 -16.33 2.53
N ALA A 389 23.24 -16.37 1.26
CA ALA A 389 23.82 -15.21 0.60
C ALA A 389 22.85 -14.05 0.40
N ASN A 390 21.58 -14.36 0.10
CA ASN A 390 20.52 -13.38 -0.13
C ASN A 390 19.75 -12.99 1.14
N ASP A 391 20.17 -13.45 2.33
CA ASP A 391 19.52 -13.07 3.59
C ASP A 391 19.95 -11.67 4.03
N ASP A 392 19.45 -10.65 3.32
CA ASP A 392 19.75 -9.24 3.57
C ASP A 392 19.23 -8.73 4.93
N ARG A 393 18.45 -9.56 5.64
CA ARG A 393 17.92 -9.27 6.97
C ARG A 393 19.00 -9.37 8.05
N VAL A 394 20.06 -10.15 7.82
CA VAL A 394 21.18 -10.33 8.76
C VAL A 394 21.85 -9.00 9.12
N ALA A 395 21.95 -8.08 8.17
CA ALA A 395 22.50 -6.73 8.39
C ALA A 395 21.67 -5.88 9.38
N ARG A 396 20.40 -6.24 9.61
CA ARG A 396 19.47 -5.53 10.51
C ARG A 396 19.37 -6.17 11.90
N LEU A 397 20.00 -7.33 12.11
CA LEU A 397 19.99 -8.03 13.40
C LEU A 397 20.95 -7.37 14.40
N ASN A 398 20.61 -7.39 15.69
CA ASN A 398 21.54 -6.99 16.75
C ASN A 398 22.62 -8.06 16.98
N ALA A 399 23.67 -7.74 17.74
CA ALA A 399 24.82 -8.64 17.92
C ALA A 399 24.44 -10.01 18.53
N SER A 400 23.52 -10.04 19.49
CA SER A 400 23.01 -11.30 20.07
C SER A 400 22.31 -12.17 19.02
N GLN A 401 21.45 -11.56 18.19
CA GLN A 401 20.75 -12.24 17.10
C GLN A 401 21.69 -12.71 15.98
N GLN A 402 22.76 -11.96 15.68
CA GLN A 402 23.79 -12.38 14.74
C GLN A 402 24.58 -13.59 15.26
N ALA A 403 24.87 -13.65 16.57
CA ALA A 403 25.49 -14.83 17.18
C ALA A 403 24.56 -16.05 17.11
N ASP A 404 23.27 -15.89 17.36
CA ASP A 404 22.28 -16.97 17.21
C ASP A 404 22.15 -17.44 15.75
N TYR A 405 22.23 -16.53 14.79
CA TYR A 405 22.27 -16.86 13.36
C TYR A 405 23.45 -17.78 13.02
N LEU A 406 24.65 -17.49 13.56
CA LEU A 406 25.84 -18.34 13.38
C LEU A 406 25.68 -19.74 14.00
N ARG A 407 24.82 -19.90 15.02
CA ARG A 407 24.60 -21.18 15.73
C ARG A 407 23.62 -22.14 15.04
N THR A 408 22.67 -21.63 14.25
CA THR A 408 21.56 -22.44 13.75
C THR A 408 22.02 -23.49 12.73
N THR A 409 22.33 -24.72 13.15
CA THR A 409 22.90 -25.79 12.30
C THR A 409 22.07 -26.22 11.08
N GLN A 410 20.81 -25.82 10.96
CA GLN A 410 19.97 -26.14 9.80
C GLN A 410 19.41 -24.87 9.15
N VAL A 411 19.67 -24.70 7.86
CA VAL A 411 18.90 -23.82 6.97
C VAL A 411 17.50 -24.43 6.85
N GLY A 412 16.61 -24.11 7.80
CA GLY A 412 15.26 -24.65 7.86
C GLY A 412 14.69 -24.95 9.25
N SER A 413 15.47 -24.87 10.34
CA SER A 413 14.90 -25.18 11.67
C SER A 413 14.05 -24.03 12.24
N LYS A 414 13.05 -24.42 13.03
CA LYS A 414 11.93 -23.64 13.59
C LYS A 414 12.31 -22.32 14.29
N ASN A 415 13.58 -22.11 14.67
CA ASN A 415 14.00 -20.92 15.43
C ASN A 415 14.54 -19.76 14.57
N GLY A 416 15.13 -20.02 13.39
CA GLY A 416 15.67 -18.95 12.53
C GLY A 416 14.57 -18.08 11.90
N ARG A 417 13.47 -18.70 11.46
CA ARG A 417 12.27 -17.99 10.97
C ARG A 417 11.45 -17.34 12.09
N GLY A 418 11.50 -17.88 13.31
CA GLY A 418 10.75 -17.38 14.47
C GLY A 418 11.31 -16.08 15.06
N LEU A 419 12.62 -15.84 14.93
CA LEU A 419 13.26 -14.59 15.32
C LEU A 419 13.03 -13.47 14.29
N ALA A 420 13.03 -13.79 12.99
CA ALA A 420 12.67 -12.85 11.92
C ALA A 420 11.21 -12.36 12.00
N LYS A 421 10.29 -13.21 12.48
CA LYS A 421 8.85 -12.88 12.66
C LYS A 421 8.55 -11.83 13.74
N ARG A 422 9.49 -11.52 14.63
CA ARG A 422 9.30 -10.46 15.65
C ARG A 422 9.71 -9.06 15.15
N ALA A 423 10.32 -8.96 13.97
CA ALA A 423 10.76 -7.70 13.39
C ALA A 423 9.79 -7.10 12.35
N GLU A 424 8.93 -7.91 11.71
CA GLU A 424 7.99 -7.47 10.66
C GLU A 424 6.58 -7.25 11.20
N ALA A 425 6.40 -6.20 11.99
CA ALA A 425 5.09 -5.64 12.26
C ALA A 425 4.57 -4.84 11.04
N ALA A 426 4.29 -5.50 9.90
CA ALA A 426 3.50 -4.93 8.77
C ALA A 426 3.19 -5.88 7.58
N GLY A 427 3.65 -7.14 7.51
CA GLY A 427 3.44 -8.01 6.33
C GLY A 427 2.72 -9.32 6.63
N LEU A 428 1.62 -9.63 5.94
CA LEU A 428 0.93 -10.93 6.01
C LEU A 428 1.81 -12.02 5.38
N ASP A 429 2.18 -13.03 6.16
CA ASP A 429 2.91 -14.23 5.70
C ASP A 429 1.89 -15.23 5.10
N PHE A 430 1.58 -15.07 3.81
CA PHE A 430 0.61 -15.91 3.09
C PHE A 430 0.99 -17.40 3.10
N ASP A 431 2.28 -17.68 2.96
CA ASP A 431 2.85 -19.02 3.05
C ASP A 431 2.49 -19.71 4.37
N ARG A 432 2.73 -19.02 5.49
CA ARG A 432 2.38 -19.55 6.81
C ARG A 432 0.87 -19.67 6.98
N THR A 433 0.12 -18.66 6.57
CA THR A 433 -1.35 -18.63 6.75
C THR A 433 -2.00 -19.80 6.01
N VAL A 434 -1.67 -20.00 4.73
CA VAL A 434 -2.19 -21.11 3.91
C VAL A 434 -1.74 -22.47 4.48
N ARG A 435 -0.50 -22.61 4.95
CA ARG A 435 -0.04 -23.87 5.59
C ARG A 435 -0.79 -24.17 6.89
N ASP A 436 -0.99 -23.17 7.74
CA ASP A 436 -1.67 -23.30 9.03
C ASP A 436 -3.16 -23.68 8.81
N GLU A 437 -3.81 -23.10 7.80
CA GLU A 437 -5.18 -23.47 7.39
C GLU A 437 -5.27 -24.86 6.75
N ILE A 438 -4.30 -25.27 5.92
CA ILE A 438 -4.27 -26.65 5.38
C ILE A 438 -4.09 -27.68 6.50
N ARG A 439 -3.29 -27.37 7.52
CA ARG A 439 -3.20 -28.22 8.73
C ARG A 439 -4.53 -28.28 9.47
N ALA A 440 -5.23 -27.14 9.59
CA ALA A 440 -6.56 -27.10 10.19
C ALA A 440 -7.55 -27.96 9.38
N MET A 441 -7.56 -27.86 8.05
CA MET A 441 -8.36 -28.75 7.20
C MET A 441 -8.00 -30.22 7.41
N ALA A 442 -6.72 -30.58 7.37
CA ALA A 442 -6.27 -31.97 7.54
C ALA A 442 -6.69 -32.55 8.90
N ALA A 443 -6.59 -31.77 9.98
CA ALA A 443 -7.02 -32.18 11.32
C ALA A 443 -8.55 -32.43 11.42
N HIS A 444 -9.33 -31.75 10.58
CA HIS A 444 -10.79 -31.81 10.59
C HIS A 444 -11.39 -32.54 9.40
N LEU A 445 -10.57 -33.21 8.57
CA LEU A 445 -11.03 -33.85 7.33
C LEU A 445 -12.14 -34.89 7.57
N HIS A 446 -12.21 -35.47 8.77
CA HIS A 446 -13.27 -36.37 9.24
C HIS A 446 -14.68 -35.72 9.21
N GLU A 447 -14.81 -34.39 9.28
CA GLU A 447 -16.09 -33.67 9.13
C GLU A 447 -16.74 -33.90 7.75
N LEU A 448 -15.96 -34.35 6.75
CA LEU A 448 -16.42 -34.64 5.39
C LEU A 448 -16.63 -36.14 5.13
N GLU A 449 -16.55 -36.99 6.16
CA GLU A 449 -16.90 -38.41 6.02
C GLU A 449 -18.38 -38.59 5.63
N GLY A 450 -18.63 -39.48 4.66
CA GLY A 450 -19.98 -39.71 4.13
C GLY A 450 -20.50 -38.64 3.16
N VAL A 451 -19.64 -37.73 2.69
CA VAL A 451 -19.92 -36.90 1.50
C VAL A 451 -19.63 -37.75 0.25
N ASP A 452 -20.65 -37.94 -0.60
CA ASP A 452 -20.54 -38.65 -1.89
C ASP A 452 -20.39 -37.61 -3.02
N ASP A 453 -19.25 -37.64 -3.70
CA ASP A 453 -18.89 -36.76 -4.81
C ASP A 453 -18.93 -37.45 -6.19
N SER A 454 -19.49 -38.66 -6.29
CA SER A 454 -19.51 -39.43 -7.54
C SER A 454 -20.31 -38.80 -8.68
N GLN A 455 -21.26 -37.91 -8.37
CA GLN A 455 -22.09 -37.18 -9.32
C GLN A 455 -21.70 -35.70 -9.44
N TRP A 456 -20.61 -35.29 -8.80
CA TRP A 456 -20.19 -33.90 -8.75
C TRP A 456 -19.53 -33.44 -10.03
N SER A 457 -19.51 -32.12 -10.21
CA SER A 457 -18.78 -31.46 -11.27
C SER A 457 -17.28 -31.76 -11.16
N VAL A 458 -16.72 -32.33 -12.23
CA VAL A 458 -15.28 -32.60 -12.36
C VAL A 458 -14.59 -31.57 -13.23
N SER A 459 -13.34 -31.24 -12.89
CA SER A 459 -12.51 -30.44 -13.80
C SER A 459 -12.20 -31.24 -15.07
N PHE A 460 -12.48 -30.68 -16.25
CA PHE A 460 -12.13 -31.35 -17.50
C PHE A 460 -10.61 -31.47 -17.72
N PHE A 461 -9.80 -30.74 -16.95
CA PHE A 461 -8.34 -30.78 -17.03
C PHE A 461 -7.74 -31.87 -16.13
N SER A 462 -8.00 -31.80 -14.82
CA SER A 462 -7.45 -32.75 -13.84
C SER A 462 -8.30 -34.00 -13.61
N GLN A 463 -9.53 -34.04 -14.14
CA GLN A 463 -10.50 -35.12 -13.95
C GLN A 463 -10.83 -35.39 -12.47
N ALA A 464 -10.77 -34.35 -11.63
CA ALA A 464 -10.96 -34.43 -10.19
C ALA A 464 -12.06 -33.49 -9.70
N THR A 465 -12.69 -33.84 -8.59
CA THR A 465 -13.70 -33.02 -7.90
C THR A 465 -13.03 -31.99 -6.98
N THR A 466 -13.84 -31.09 -6.39
CA THR A 466 -13.37 -30.22 -5.29
C THR A 466 -12.97 -31.02 -4.06
N LEU A 467 -13.68 -32.11 -3.75
CA LEU A 467 -13.37 -32.94 -2.57
C LEU A 467 -12.04 -33.69 -2.74
N ASP A 468 -11.75 -34.17 -3.96
CA ASP A 468 -10.42 -34.73 -4.30
C ASP A 468 -9.31 -33.71 -4.08
N GLY A 469 -9.53 -32.46 -4.51
CA GLY A 469 -8.60 -31.34 -4.25
C GLY A 469 -8.31 -31.12 -2.77
N VAL A 470 -9.35 -31.10 -1.94
CA VAL A 470 -9.23 -30.98 -0.49
C VAL A 470 -8.48 -32.17 0.11
N ARG A 471 -8.81 -33.41 -0.30
CA ARG A 471 -8.13 -34.62 0.17
C ARG A 471 -6.64 -34.63 -0.20
N GLU A 472 -6.31 -34.28 -1.45
CA GLU A 472 -4.94 -34.29 -1.95
C GLU A 472 -4.07 -33.21 -1.29
N VAL A 473 -4.60 -32.01 -1.06
CA VAL A 473 -3.87 -30.95 -0.35
C VAL A 473 -3.72 -31.25 1.15
N CYS A 474 -4.73 -31.84 1.79
CA CYS A 474 -4.64 -32.26 3.20
C CYS A 474 -3.61 -33.38 3.39
N ALA A 475 -3.47 -34.29 2.42
CA ALA A 475 -2.47 -35.34 2.46
C ALA A 475 -1.02 -34.81 2.42
N LEU A 476 -0.80 -33.56 1.99
CA LEU A 476 0.51 -32.92 2.10
C LEU A 476 0.86 -32.52 3.54
N ALA A 477 -0.12 -32.29 4.41
CA ALA A 477 0.14 -31.76 5.75
C ALA A 477 1.02 -32.68 6.62
N SER A 478 1.06 -33.99 6.31
CA SER A 478 1.92 -34.98 6.96
C SER A 478 3.26 -35.21 6.27
N ALA A 479 3.53 -34.58 5.13
CA ALA A 479 4.77 -34.78 4.39
C ALA A 479 5.91 -33.92 4.96
N ASP A 480 7.12 -34.49 5.06
CA ASP A 480 8.31 -33.79 5.59
C ASP A 480 8.63 -32.49 4.83
N ALA A 481 8.33 -32.44 3.54
CA ALA A 481 8.58 -31.28 2.68
C ALA A 481 7.52 -30.16 2.81
N PHE A 482 6.43 -30.36 3.55
CA PHE A 482 5.28 -29.46 3.59
C PHE A 482 5.63 -28.02 4.02
N ASP A 483 6.47 -27.87 5.05
CA ASP A 483 6.90 -26.56 5.57
C ASP A 483 7.75 -25.73 4.59
N SER A 484 8.13 -26.35 3.46
CA SER A 484 8.93 -25.75 2.40
C SER A 484 8.12 -25.42 1.14
N LEU A 485 6.86 -25.87 1.06
CA LEU A 485 5.95 -25.52 -0.04
C LEU A 485 5.45 -24.08 0.10
N LEU A 486 5.46 -23.33 -0.99
CA LEU A 486 4.93 -21.97 -1.05
C LEU A 486 3.39 -21.98 -1.14
N ALA A 487 2.75 -20.89 -0.73
CA ALA A 487 1.29 -20.73 -0.84
C ALA A 487 0.80 -21.01 -2.27
N ILE A 488 1.48 -20.51 -3.30
CA ILE A 488 1.07 -20.74 -4.69
C ILE A 488 1.10 -22.24 -5.07
N GLU A 489 2.09 -22.98 -4.59
CA GLU A 489 2.22 -24.43 -4.86
C GLU A 489 1.10 -25.21 -4.16
N LEU A 490 0.70 -24.77 -2.97
CA LEU A 490 -0.42 -25.36 -2.21
C LEU A 490 -1.78 -25.04 -2.86
N LEU A 491 -1.98 -23.80 -3.31
CA LEU A 491 -3.19 -23.37 -4.02
C LEU A 491 -3.35 -24.09 -5.38
N GLU A 492 -2.25 -24.44 -6.04
CA GLU A 492 -2.25 -25.25 -7.27
C GLU A 492 -2.73 -26.69 -7.06
N LEU A 493 -2.88 -27.15 -5.81
CA LEU A 493 -3.37 -28.49 -5.47
C LEU A 493 -4.80 -28.50 -4.90
N LEU A 494 -5.24 -27.43 -4.19
CA LEU A 494 -6.56 -27.36 -3.54
C LEU A 494 -7.76 -27.59 -4.50
N ASN A 495 -7.57 -27.35 -5.80
CA ASN A 495 -8.49 -27.68 -6.90
C ASN A 495 -9.99 -27.40 -6.62
N LEU A 496 -10.35 -26.14 -6.37
CA LEU A 496 -11.75 -25.74 -6.25
C LEU A 496 -12.40 -25.68 -7.64
N VAL A 497 -13.20 -26.69 -7.97
CA VAL A 497 -13.86 -26.83 -9.28
C VAL A 497 -15.00 -25.81 -9.39
N GLY A 498 -15.10 -25.16 -10.54
CA GLY A 498 -16.05 -24.10 -10.78
C GLY A 498 -16.51 -23.99 -12.24
N VAL A 499 -17.52 -23.16 -12.46
CA VAL A 499 -17.98 -22.84 -13.81
C VAL A 499 -16.95 -21.95 -14.51
N CYS A 500 -16.66 -22.27 -15.78
CA CYS A 500 -15.75 -21.49 -16.60
C CYS A 500 -16.31 -20.10 -16.89
N VAL A 501 -15.46 -19.06 -16.79
CA VAL A 501 -15.86 -17.70 -17.13
C VAL A 501 -14.85 -16.99 -18.03
N ALA A 502 -15.38 -16.17 -18.92
CA ALA A 502 -14.63 -15.08 -19.55
C ALA A 502 -14.83 -13.82 -18.70
N ALA A 503 -13.74 -13.22 -18.27
CA ALA A 503 -13.75 -12.05 -17.40
C ALA A 503 -12.43 -11.28 -17.52
N PRO A 504 -12.42 -9.97 -17.21
CA PRO A 504 -11.19 -9.21 -17.09
C PRO A 504 -10.31 -9.74 -15.96
N VAL A 505 -9.00 -9.69 -16.17
CA VAL A 505 -7.99 -9.93 -15.14
C VAL A 505 -7.29 -8.60 -14.89
N GLY A 506 -7.21 -8.17 -13.63
CA GLY A 506 -6.65 -6.88 -13.30
C GLY A 506 -6.53 -6.64 -11.80
N ASP A 507 -6.15 -5.43 -11.43
CA ASP A 507 -6.09 -5.02 -10.04
C ASP A 507 -7.48 -4.55 -9.58
N PHE A 508 -8.16 -5.41 -8.81
CA PHE A 508 -9.47 -5.14 -8.22
C PHE A 508 -9.29 -4.93 -6.71
N PRO A 509 -8.85 -3.76 -6.22
CA PRO A 509 -8.66 -3.53 -4.79
C PRO A 509 -9.97 -3.65 -4.01
N ASP A 510 -11.10 -3.31 -4.65
CA ASP A 510 -12.44 -3.61 -4.19
C ASP A 510 -13.04 -4.74 -5.06
N PRO A 511 -13.21 -5.97 -4.51
CA PRO A 511 -13.80 -7.09 -5.24
C PRO A 511 -15.21 -6.81 -5.76
N MET A 512 -15.94 -5.86 -5.16
CA MET A 512 -17.30 -5.48 -5.56
C MET A 512 -17.38 -4.91 -6.97
N THR A 513 -16.26 -4.43 -7.51
CA THR A 513 -16.15 -3.86 -8.86
C THR A 513 -15.93 -4.93 -9.94
N TYR A 514 -15.64 -6.18 -9.55
CA TYR A 514 -15.42 -7.28 -10.47
C TYR A 514 -16.70 -7.63 -11.23
N ARG A 515 -16.58 -7.87 -12.54
CA ARG A 515 -17.67 -8.26 -13.43
C ARG A 515 -17.22 -9.44 -14.28
N VAL A 516 -18.17 -10.29 -14.65
CA VAL A 516 -17.96 -11.42 -15.55
C VAL A 516 -18.54 -11.05 -16.91
N ASP A 517 -17.76 -11.20 -17.97
CA ASP A 517 -18.19 -10.87 -19.33
C ASP A 517 -19.11 -11.95 -19.90
N ALA A 518 -18.77 -13.22 -19.65
CA ALA A 518 -19.60 -14.36 -20.04
C ALA A 518 -19.38 -15.58 -19.14
N LEU A 519 -20.46 -16.30 -18.86
CA LEU A 519 -20.44 -17.65 -18.30
C LEU A 519 -20.35 -18.66 -19.43
N LEU A 520 -19.52 -19.70 -19.23
CA LEU A 520 -19.33 -20.78 -20.19
C LEU A 520 -19.79 -22.09 -19.54
N PRO A 521 -21.11 -22.33 -19.47
CA PRO A 521 -21.66 -23.54 -18.85
C PRO A 521 -21.39 -24.78 -19.71
N GLY A 522 -21.52 -25.96 -19.10
CA GLY A 522 -21.34 -27.26 -19.76
C GLY A 522 -19.94 -27.85 -19.64
N ALA A 523 -18.97 -27.11 -19.09
CA ALA A 523 -17.72 -27.67 -18.61
C ALA A 523 -17.22 -26.91 -17.37
N CYS A 524 -16.57 -27.63 -16.46
CA CYS A 524 -16.03 -27.08 -15.22
C CYS A 524 -14.51 -27.19 -15.18
N VAL A 525 -13.86 -26.25 -14.52
CA VAL A 525 -12.41 -26.22 -14.30
C VAL A 525 -12.12 -25.53 -12.97
N SER A 526 -10.93 -25.71 -12.41
CA SER A 526 -10.49 -24.95 -11.24
C SER A 526 -9.52 -23.83 -11.62
N VAL A 527 -9.39 -22.82 -10.77
CA VAL A 527 -8.33 -21.81 -10.90
C VAL A 527 -6.95 -22.45 -10.84
N ALA A 528 -6.78 -23.49 -10.01
CA ALA A 528 -5.55 -24.25 -9.89
C ALA A 528 -5.13 -24.94 -11.21
N ASP A 529 -6.09 -25.49 -11.94
CA ASP A 529 -5.83 -26.10 -13.24
C ASP A 529 -5.53 -25.07 -14.32
N LEU A 530 -6.18 -23.89 -14.28
CA LEU A 530 -5.85 -22.78 -15.16
C LEU A 530 -4.40 -22.32 -14.96
N THR A 531 -3.95 -22.17 -13.72
CA THR A 531 -2.57 -21.75 -13.41
C THR A 531 -1.53 -22.80 -13.81
N VAL A 532 -1.83 -24.08 -13.59
CA VAL A 532 -0.92 -25.17 -13.97
C VAL A 532 -0.84 -25.33 -15.49
N ALA A 533 -1.96 -25.22 -16.20
CA ALA A 533 -1.98 -25.28 -17.66
C ALA A 533 -1.18 -24.12 -18.30
N GLU A 534 -1.30 -22.90 -17.74
CA GLU A 534 -0.55 -21.73 -18.19
C GLU A 534 0.97 -21.94 -18.04
N LYS A 535 1.41 -22.51 -16.89
CA LYS A 535 2.82 -22.84 -16.65
C LYS A 535 3.35 -23.98 -17.53
N GLY A 536 2.57 -25.04 -17.71
CA GLY A 536 3.03 -26.30 -18.32
C GLY A 536 2.88 -26.37 -19.84
N ARG A 537 1.88 -25.70 -20.42
CA ARG A 537 1.58 -25.77 -21.88
C ARG A 537 1.71 -24.43 -22.60
N GLY A 538 2.09 -23.36 -21.89
CA GLY A 538 2.36 -22.04 -22.47
C GLY A 538 1.15 -21.35 -23.10
N GLY A 539 -0.08 -21.77 -22.76
CA GLY A 539 -1.31 -21.27 -23.37
C GLY A 539 -2.50 -21.29 -22.40
N ARG A 540 -3.49 -20.41 -22.66
CA ARG A 540 -4.75 -20.38 -21.92
C ARG A 540 -5.60 -21.60 -22.25
N LEU A 541 -6.22 -22.21 -21.24
CA LEU A 541 -7.22 -23.26 -21.49
C LEU A 541 -8.42 -22.67 -22.25
N LEU A 542 -8.92 -23.46 -23.20
CA LEU A 542 -10.12 -23.13 -23.96
C LEU A 542 -11.27 -23.99 -23.46
N HIS A 543 -12.47 -23.43 -23.45
CA HIS A 543 -13.68 -24.18 -23.17
C HIS A 543 -13.83 -25.33 -24.20
N PRO A 544 -14.07 -26.59 -23.77
CA PRO A 544 -14.03 -27.76 -24.66
C PRO A 544 -14.97 -27.66 -25.86
N THR A 545 -16.17 -27.11 -25.65
CA THR A 545 -17.22 -27.05 -26.66
C THR A 545 -17.18 -25.74 -27.47
N SER A 546 -17.17 -24.59 -26.78
CA SER A 546 -17.25 -23.27 -27.44
C SER A 546 -15.92 -22.75 -27.95
N ARG A 547 -14.80 -23.38 -27.55
CA ARG A 547 -13.42 -22.95 -27.83
C ARG A 547 -13.08 -21.53 -27.37
N GLN A 548 -13.93 -20.91 -26.55
CA GLN A 548 -13.65 -19.60 -25.98
C GLN A 548 -12.57 -19.69 -24.90
N PRO A 549 -11.67 -18.70 -24.79
CA PRO A 549 -10.66 -18.66 -23.73
C PRO A 549 -11.29 -18.60 -22.34
N ILE A 550 -10.80 -19.44 -21.42
CA ILE A 550 -11.22 -19.40 -20.03
C ILE A 550 -10.28 -18.46 -19.28
N ALA A 551 -10.82 -17.38 -18.73
CA ALA A 551 -10.05 -16.42 -17.95
C ALA A 551 -10.03 -16.79 -16.47
N ASN A 552 -11.16 -17.23 -15.92
CA ASN A 552 -11.27 -17.57 -14.50
C ASN A 552 -12.28 -18.72 -14.31
N ALA A 553 -12.37 -19.23 -13.09
CA ALA A 553 -13.38 -20.22 -12.68
C ALA A 553 -14.08 -19.75 -11.41
N VAL A 554 -15.41 -19.81 -11.39
CA VAL A 554 -16.23 -19.44 -10.23
C VAL A 554 -16.58 -20.72 -9.48
N PRO A 555 -16.09 -20.92 -8.24
CA PRO A 555 -16.28 -22.19 -7.51
C PRO A 555 -17.75 -22.61 -7.40
N LEU A 556 -18.01 -23.90 -7.60
CA LEU A 556 -19.30 -24.54 -7.40
C LEU A 556 -19.21 -25.46 -6.18
N PHE A 557 -20.09 -25.23 -5.21
CA PHE A 557 -20.19 -26.05 -4.01
C PHE A 557 -21.51 -26.82 -4.06
N GLU A 558 -21.45 -28.07 -4.52
CA GLU A 558 -22.62 -28.94 -4.69
C GLU A 558 -23.11 -29.54 -3.34
N ASP A 559 -22.26 -29.53 -2.30
CA ASP A 559 -22.65 -29.86 -0.93
C ASP A 559 -22.25 -28.74 0.05
N VAL A 560 -23.24 -28.28 0.82
CA VAL A 560 -23.11 -27.22 1.82
C VAL A 560 -22.11 -27.57 2.93
N ARG A 561 -21.92 -28.87 3.24
CA ARG A 561 -20.97 -29.35 4.26
C ARG A 561 -19.54 -29.02 3.86
N LEU A 562 -19.19 -29.21 2.58
CA LEU A 562 -17.86 -28.89 2.05
C LEU A 562 -17.56 -27.40 2.12
N GLN A 563 -18.52 -26.56 1.71
CA GLN A 563 -18.34 -25.11 1.76
C GLN A 563 -18.16 -24.63 3.21
N ARG A 564 -19.00 -25.09 4.14
CA ARG A 564 -18.88 -24.75 5.57
C ARG A 564 -17.54 -25.18 6.15
N PHE A 565 -17.08 -26.37 5.80
CA PHE A 565 -15.77 -26.88 6.18
C PHE A 565 -14.65 -25.93 5.74
N LEU A 566 -14.64 -25.53 4.46
CA LEU A 566 -13.63 -24.62 3.92
C LEU A 566 -13.70 -23.22 4.54
N GLN A 567 -14.89 -22.67 4.76
CA GLN A 567 -15.03 -21.37 5.42
C GLN A 567 -14.60 -21.38 6.88
N ARG A 568 -14.75 -22.51 7.57
CA ARG A 568 -14.36 -22.66 8.96
C ARG A 568 -12.85 -22.83 9.11
N HIS A 569 -12.24 -23.68 8.29
CA HIS A 569 -10.87 -24.15 8.47
C HIS A 569 -9.87 -23.54 7.48
N ALA A 570 -10.33 -22.95 6.38
CA ALA A 570 -9.48 -22.33 5.36
C ALA A 570 -10.03 -21.00 4.77
N PRO A 571 -10.54 -20.05 5.59
CA PRO A 571 -11.12 -18.81 5.09
C PRO A 571 -10.13 -17.94 4.31
N SER A 572 -8.89 -17.78 4.77
CA SER A 572 -7.89 -16.95 4.08
C SER A 572 -7.42 -17.61 2.78
N THR A 573 -7.33 -18.93 2.75
CA THR A 573 -6.98 -19.73 1.56
C THR A 573 -8.06 -19.60 0.47
N LEU A 574 -9.34 -19.58 0.85
CA LEU A 574 -10.46 -19.30 -0.06
C LEU A 574 -10.36 -17.91 -0.70
N GLU A 575 -10.01 -16.89 0.08
CA GLU A 575 -9.80 -15.54 -0.47
C GLU A 575 -8.55 -15.48 -1.36
N CYS A 576 -7.47 -16.17 -0.99
CA CYS A 576 -6.25 -16.25 -1.78
C CYS A 576 -6.49 -16.90 -3.15
N ILE A 577 -7.19 -18.04 -3.22
CA ILE A 577 -7.43 -18.71 -4.50
C ILE A 577 -8.39 -17.93 -5.40
N ALA A 578 -9.42 -17.30 -4.83
CA ALA A 578 -10.29 -16.40 -5.57
C ALA A 578 -9.51 -15.18 -6.12
N SER A 579 -8.55 -14.65 -5.34
CA SER A 579 -7.63 -13.59 -5.79
C SER A 579 -6.72 -14.03 -6.93
N VAL A 580 -6.20 -15.26 -6.92
CA VAL A 580 -5.42 -15.78 -8.05
C VAL A 580 -6.26 -15.79 -9.33
N GLY A 581 -7.54 -16.18 -9.23
CA GLY A 581 -8.48 -16.15 -10.34
C GLY A 581 -8.75 -14.74 -10.87
N MET A 582 -8.99 -13.79 -9.96
CA MET A 582 -9.38 -12.41 -10.29
C MET A 582 -8.20 -11.51 -10.71
N ARG A 583 -7.05 -11.68 -10.06
CA ARG A 583 -5.91 -10.74 -10.10
C ARG A 583 -4.59 -11.37 -10.56
N ARG A 584 -4.52 -12.70 -10.73
CA ARG A 584 -3.27 -13.46 -11.00
C ARG A 584 -2.18 -13.30 -9.94
N MET A 585 -2.56 -12.91 -8.74
CA MET A 585 -1.66 -12.76 -7.61
C MET A 585 -2.34 -13.24 -6.32
N ILE A 586 -1.52 -13.70 -5.37
CA ILE A 586 -1.99 -14.10 -4.05
C ILE A 586 -2.18 -12.84 -3.23
N CYS A 587 -3.44 -12.56 -2.89
CA CYS A 587 -3.82 -11.51 -1.96
C CYS A 587 -5.00 -11.99 -1.11
N GLU A 588 -4.95 -11.70 0.18
CA GLU A 588 -6.10 -11.89 1.06
C GLU A 588 -6.92 -10.59 1.10
N VAL A 589 -7.68 -10.33 0.04
CA VAL A 589 -8.64 -9.23 0.02
C VAL A 589 -9.99 -9.78 0.51
N PRO A 590 -10.53 -9.28 1.64
CA PRO A 590 -11.78 -9.79 2.20
C PRO A 590 -12.91 -9.77 1.17
N LYS A 591 -13.74 -10.82 1.19
CA LYS A 591 -14.92 -10.96 0.35
C LYS A 591 -14.63 -11.12 -1.16
N THR A 592 -13.41 -11.49 -1.55
CA THR A 592 -13.08 -11.81 -2.95
C THR A 592 -13.87 -13.02 -3.44
N LEU A 593 -13.96 -14.09 -2.65
CA LEU A 593 -14.78 -15.26 -3.00
C LEU A 593 -16.26 -14.91 -3.21
N PRO A 594 -16.99 -14.32 -2.24
CA PRO A 594 -18.40 -13.97 -2.41
C PRO A 594 -18.65 -13.06 -3.61
N TYR A 595 -17.79 -12.05 -3.87
CA TYR A 595 -18.01 -11.16 -5.02
C TYR A 595 -17.66 -11.80 -6.37
N THR A 596 -16.80 -12.82 -6.38
CA THR A 596 -16.60 -13.67 -7.58
C THR A 596 -17.89 -14.43 -7.90
N MET A 597 -18.57 -14.99 -6.88
CA MET A 597 -19.85 -15.67 -7.04
C MET A 597 -20.99 -14.71 -7.38
N CYS A 598 -21.03 -13.54 -6.75
CA CYS A 598 -22.00 -12.47 -7.01
C CYS A 598 -21.96 -12.01 -8.48
N ALA A 599 -20.76 -11.79 -9.02
CA ALA A 599 -20.58 -11.40 -10.42
C ALA A 599 -21.09 -12.48 -11.38
N ALA A 600 -20.87 -13.76 -11.04
CA ALA A 600 -21.41 -14.89 -11.80
C ALA A 600 -22.93 -14.95 -11.75
N ILE A 601 -23.55 -14.84 -10.56
CA ILE A 601 -25.01 -14.84 -10.41
C ILE A 601 -25.63 -13.68 -11.21
N TRP A 602 -25.06 -12.48 -11.12
CA TRP A 602 -25.56 -11.34 -11.86
C TRP A 602 -25.52 -11.57 -13.38
N GLN A 603 -24.40 -12.09 -13.89
CA GLN A 603 -24.28 -12.42 -15.31
C GLN A 603 -25.21 -13.56 -15.73
N LEU A 604 -25.41 -14.55 -14.87
CA LEU A 604 -26.30 -15.68 -15.12
C LEU A 604 -27.77 -15.23 -15.24
N VAL A 605 -28.23 -14.37 -14.33
CA VAL A 605 -29.60 -13.83 -14.38
C VAL A 605 -29.85 -13.09 -15.70
N GLY A 606 -28.89 -12.29 -16.17
CA GLY A 606 -28.97 -11.64 -17.47
C GLY A 606 -28.99 -12.63 -18.64
N ALA A 607 -28.14 -13.66 -18.62
CA ALA A 607 -28.09 -14.69 -19.65
C ALA A 607 -29.37 -15.54 -19.71
N MET A 608 -30.02 -15.77 -18.57
CA MET A 608 -31.28 -16.52 -18.46
C MET A 608 -32.50 -15.80 -19.04
N ASP A 609 -32.37 -14.54 -19.46
CA ASP A 609 -33.40 -13.91 -20.29
C ASP A 609 -33.47 -14.57 -21.67
N ALA A 610 -32.30 -14.87 -22.26
CA ALA A 610 -32.18 -15.46 -23.59
C ALA A 610 -32.17 -17.00 -23.57
N ASP A 611 -31.55 -17.64 -22.58
CA ASP A 611 -31.43 -19.09 -22.49
C ASP A 611 -31.75 -19.65 -21.10
N ARG A 612 -32.86 -20.39 -21.01
CA ARG A 612 -33.33 -21.07 -19.79
C ARG A 612 -33.17 -22.59 -19.86
N SER A 613 -32.08 -23.02 -20.46
CA SER A 613 -31.67 -24.42 -20.45
C SER A 613 -31.53 -24.96 -19.02
N GLN A 614 -31.67 -26.28 -18.89
CA GLN A 614 -31.51 -26.98 -17.61
C GLN A 614 -30.16 -26.67 -16.94
N LEU A 615 -29.09 -26.53 -17.73
CA LEU A 615 -27.76 -26.17 -17.24
C LEU A 615 -27.74 -24.81 -16.52
N HIS A 616 -28.35 -23.77 -17.08
CA HIS A 616 -28.39 -22.45 -16.43
C HIS A 616 -29.23 -22.47 -15.15
N VAL A 617 -30.34 -23.21 -15.16
CA VAL A 617 -31.24 -23.36 -14.01
C VAL A 617 -30.53 -24.07 -12.86
N GLU A 618 -29.86 -25.19 -13.13
CA GLU A 618 -29.06 -25.94 -12.14
C GLU A 618 -27.90 -25.10 -11.61
N LEU A 619 -27.21 -24.37 -12.50
CA LEU A 619 -26.11 -23.48 -12.10
C LEU A 619 -26.59 -22.39 -11.13
N LEU A 620 -27.75 -21.77 -11.40
CA LEU A 620 -28.32 -20.75 -10.52
C LEU A 620 -28.76 -21.36 -9.18
N ALA A 621 -29.37 -22.56 -9.22
CA ALA A 621 -29.80 -23.31 -8.04
C ALA A 621 -28.62 -23.66 -7.11
N THR A 622 -27.43 -23.89 -7.67
CA THR A 622 -26.20 -24.17 -6.89
C THR A 622 -25.50 -22.89 -6.43
N LEU A 623 -25.33 -21.90 -7.31
CA LEU A 623 -24.57 -20.68 -6.99
C LEU A 623 -25.27 -19.80 -5.95
N ALA A 624 -26.58 -19.59 -6.05
CA ALA A 624 -27.30 -18.68 -5.17
C ALA A 624 -27.24 -19.04 -3.66
N PRO A 625 -27.55 -20.28 -3.23
CA PRO A 625 -27.41 -20.66 -1.82
C PRO A 625 -25.95 -20.66 -1.36
N SER A 626 -25.02 -21.00 -2.26
CA SER A 626 -23.60 -20.97 -1.95
C SER A 626 -23.07 -19.54 -1.75
N TYR A 627 -23.53 -18.58 -2.55
CA TYR A 627 -23.22 -17.17 -2.36
C TYR A 627 -23.79 -16.64 -1.04
N GLU A 628 -25.04 -16.96 -0.71
CA GLU A 628 -25.65 -16.63 0.59
C GLU A 628 -24.81 -17.15 1.76
N LEU A 629 -24.35 -18.40 1.68
CA LEU A 629 -23.50 -18.98 2.71
C LEU A 629 -22.12 -18.32 2.78
N SER A 630 -21.55 -17.92 1.63
CA SER A 630 -20.23 -17.27 1.56
C SER A 630 -20.17 -15.89 2.25
N LEU A 631 -21.33 -15.26 2.43
CA LEU A 631 -21.45 -13.96 3.08
C LEU A 631 -21.61 -14.03 4.61
N LYS A 632 -21.81 -15.22 5.17
CA LYS A 632 -21.94 -15.42 6.62
C LYS A 632 -20.59 -15.45 7.31
N ASP A 633 -20.52 -14.87 8.49
CA ASP A 633 -19.37 -15.02 9.39
C ASP A 633 -19.45 -16.32 10.21
N LYS A 634 -18.50 -16.51 11.13
CA LYS A 634 -18.41 -17.71 11.98
C LYS A 634 -19.59 -17.83 12.95
N GLU A 635 -20.26 -16.73 13.27
CA GLU A 635 -21.43 -16.67 14.16
C GLU A 635 -22.74 -16.88 13.37
N GLY A 636 -22.65 -16.93 12.04
CA GLY A 636 -23.79 -17.11 11.13
C GLY A 636 -24.46 -15.80 10.72
N THR A 637 -23.91 -14.65 11.10
CA THR A 637 -24.44 -13.33 10.75
C THR A 637 -24.09 -13.02 9.30
N GLY A 638 -25.09 -12.68 8.48
CA GLY A 638 -24.92 -12.33 7.07
C GLY A 638 -24.43 -10.89 6.90
N TYR A 639 -23.48 -10.69 5.98
CA TYR A 639 -22.90 -9.38 5.69
C TYR A 639 -23.92 -8.28 5.35
N PHE A 640 -25.04 -8.65 4.71
CA PHE A 640 -26.11 -7.72 4.31
C PHE A 640 -27.38 -7.84 5.16
N ASP A 641 -27.34 -8.54 6.31
CA ASP A 641 -28.52 -8.75 7.14
C ASP A 641 -29.14 -7.44 7.66
N TYR A 642 -28.34 -6.36 7.74
CA TYR A 642 -28.83 -5.02 8.08
C TYR A 642 -29.84 -4.45 7.07
N LEU A 643 -29.87 -4.97 5.83
CA LEU A 643 -30.83 -4.56 4.81
C LEU A 643 -32.19 -5.22 4.97
N MET A 644 -32.26 -6.45 5.49
CA MET A 644 -33.52 -7.21 5.57
C MET A 644 -34.64 -6.45 6.32
N PRO A 645 -34.39 -5.82 7.48
CA PRO A 645 -35.41 -5.00 8.14
C PRO A 645 -35.90 -3.83 7.29
N LEU A 646 -35.04 -3.23 6.46
CA LEU A 646 -35.41 -2.14 5.56
C LEU A 646 -36.29 -2.63 4.40
N LEU A 647 -36.02 -3.84 3.89
CA LEU A 647 -36.76 -4.44 2.78
C LEU A 647 -38.16 -4.91 3.18
N VAL A 648 -38.29 -5.55 4.35
CA VAL A 648 -39.56 -6.14 4.82
C VAL A 648 -40.46 -5.10 5.49
N ARG A 649 -39.88 -4.13 6.20
CA ARG A 649 -40.62 -3.07 6.92
C ARG A 649 -40.14 -1.69 6.46
N PRO A 650 -40.75 -1.12 5.40
CA PRO A 650 -40.39 0.21 4.93
C PRO A 650 -40.52 1.22 6.07
N ARG A 651 -39.50 2.04 6.28
CA ARG A 651 -39.51 3.09 7.32
C ARG A 651 -40.19 4.38 6.87
N HIS A 652 -40.42 4.53 5.57
CA HIS A 652 -40.87 5.78 4.97
C HIS A 652 -42.26 5.66 4.34
N PRO A 653 -43.02 6.77 4.24
CA PRO A 653 -44.29 6.82 3.51
C PRO A 653 -44.17 6.27 2.09
N GLU A 654 -45.29 5.82 1.52
CA GLU A 654 -45.32 5.25 0.15
C GLU A 654 -44.93 6.27 -0.93
N GLU A 655 -45.10 7.57 -0.64
CA GLU A 655 -44.78 8.68 -1.54
C GLU A 655 -43.27 8.95 -1.68
N LYS A 656 -42.44 8.50 -0.73
CA LYS A 656 -40.99 8.69 -0.75
C LYS A 656 -40.28 7.51 -1.41
N GLU A 657 -39.13 7.79 -2.03
CA GLU A 657 -38.24 6.77 -2.61
C GLU A 657 -37.88 5.71 -1.54
N PHE A 658 -37.86 4.45 -1.95
CA PHE A 658 -37.48 3.35 -1.06
C PHE A 658 -35.97 3.40 -0.79
N PHE A 659 -35.54 3.73 0.42
CA PHE A 659 -34.11 3.94 0.70
C PHE A 659 -33.36 2.64 0.99
N LEU A 660 -32.43 2.28 0.10
CA LEU A 660 -31.58 1.08 0.21
C LEU A 660 -30.17 1.37 0.77
N ASN A 661 -29.98 2.48 1.49
CA ASN A 661 -28.69 2.88 2.04
C ASN A 661 -27.54 2.92 1.00
N PHE A 662 -27.85 3.38 -0.21
CA PHE A 662 -26.93 3.41 -1.36
C PHE A 662 -26.35 2.05 -1.78
N ASN A 663 -27.09 0.96 -1.53
CA ASN A 663 -26.79 -0.35 -2.08
C ASN A 663 -27.39 -0.50 -3.48
N GLY A 664 -26.56 -0.99 -4.41
CA GLY A 664 -26.98 -1.30 -5.78
C GLY A 664 -27.37 -2.76 -5.95
N ILE A 665 -27.63 -3.17 -7.20
CA ILE A 665 -28.15 -4.49 -7.54
C ILE A 665 -27.27 -5.59 -6.91
N THR A 666 -25.95 -5.52 -7.11
CA THR A 666 -25.02 -6.57 -6.63
C THR A 666 -25.08 -6.79 -5.12
N ASN A 667 -25.27 -5.71 -4.34
CA ASN A 667 -25.36 -5.77 -2.88
C ASN A 667 -26.73 -6.30 -2.44
N CYS A 668 -27.75 -6.09 -3.27
CA CYS A 668 -29.10 -6.57 -3.03
C CYS A 668 -29.35 -7.99 -3.54
N ILE A 669 -28.42 -8.65 -4.26
CA ILE A 669 -28.61 -10.04 -4.71
C ILE A 669 -28.89 -10.98 -3.53
N GLN A 670 -28.10 -10.91 -2.46
CA GLN A 670 -28.31 -11.76 -1.28
C GLN A 670 -29.63 -11.45 -0.55
N PRO A 671 -29.95 -10.18 -0.24
CA PRO A 671 -31.25 -9.86 0.35
C PRO A 671 -32.44 -10.29 -0.53
N LEU A 672 -32.35 -10.14 -1.85
CA LEU A 672 -33.40 -10.56 -2.79
C LEU A 672 -33.54 -12.10 -2.84
N TRP A 673 -32.44 -12.85 -2.73
CA TRP A 673 -32.48 -14.30 -2.54
C TRP A 673 -33.25 -14.68 -1.27
N ARG A 674 -33.01 -13.98 -0.17
CA ARG A 674 -33.74 -14.21 1.09
C ARG A 674 -35.22 -13.89 0.98
N LEU A 675 -35.60 -12.79 0.33
CA LEU A 675 -37.01 -12.47 0.08
C LEU A 675 -37.70 -13.56 -0.77
N ALA A 676 -37.02 -14.06 -1.81
CA ALA A 676 -37.52 -15.20 -2.60
C ALA A 676 -37.64 -16.48 -1.75
N CYS A 677 -36.74 -16.67 -0.78
CA CYS A 677 -36.80 -17.80 0.16
C CYS A 677 -38.00 -17.73 1.10
N GLU A 678 -38.26 -16.53 1.64
CA GLU A 678 -39.31 -16.23 2.60
C GLU A 678 -40.69 -16.01 1.94
N GLY A 679 -40.74 -15.80 0.61
CA GLY A 679 -41.97 -15.50 -0.13
C GLY A 679 -42.49 -14.07 0.09
N GLU A 680 -41.64 -13.18 0.59
CA GLU A 680 -41.98 -11.81 0.97
C GLU A 680 -41.87 -10.85 -0.23
N HIS A 681 -42.92 -10.80 -1.05
CA HIS A 681 -42.92 -10.03 -2.30
C HIS A 681 -43.63 -8.67 -2.22
N ARG A 682 -44.24 -8.34 -1.06
CA ARG A 682 -45.10 -7.15 -0.91
C ARG A 682 -44.42 -5.84 -1.31
N THR A 683 -43.15 -5.66 -0.95
CA THR A 683 -42.38 -4.43 -1.19
C THR A 683 -41.51 -4.52 -2.44
N LEU A 684 -41.51 -5.65 -3.15
CA LEU A 684 -40.61 -5.91 -4.26
C LEU A 684 -40.65 -4.84 -5.36
N PRO A 685 -41.82 -4.36 -5.84
CA PRO A 685 -41.85 -3.31 -6.86
C PRO A 685 -41.12 -2.04 -6.43
N ARG A 686 -41.27 -1.62 -5.16
CA ARG A 686 -40.59 -0.45 -4.60
C ARG A 686 -39.07 -0.65 -4.50
N ILE A 687 -38.65 -1.84 -4.10
CA ILE A 687 -37.22 -2.22 -4.04
C ILE A 687 -36.61 -2.14 -5.45
N LEU A 688 -37.28 -2.73 -6.45
CA LEU A 688 -36.81 -2.71 -7.83
C LEU A 688 -36.76 -1.27 -8.37
N ARG A 689 -37.77 -0.43 -8.14
CA ARG A 689 -37.74 0.98 -8.56
C ARG A 689 -36.56 1.75 -7.95
N SER A 690 -36.25 1.53 -6.68
CA SER A 690 -35.08 2.14 -6.03
C SER A 690 -33.75 1.65 -6.62
N LEU A 691 -33.65 0.34 -6.91
CA LEU A 691 -32.48 -0.21 -7.61
C LEU A 691 -32.30 0.44 -8.98
N TYR A 692 -33.38 0.62 -9.75
CA TYR A 692 -33.36 1.38 -11.00
C TYR A 692 -32.82 2.79 -10.81
N SER A 693 -33.43 3.55 -9.90
CA SER A 693 -33.03 4.94 -9.61
C SER A 693 -31.57 5.06 -9.19
N PHE A 694 -31.05 4.07 -8.46
CA PHE A 694 -29.67 4.08 -8.01
C PHE A 694 -28.68 3.67 -9.10
N GLU A 695 -28.97 2.63 -9.89
CA GLU A 695 -28.08 2.19 -10.98
C GLU A 695 -28.02 3.22 -12.11
N ILE A 696 -29.16 3.81 -12.49
CA ILE A 696 -29.20 4.90 -13.47
C ILE A 696 -28.35 6.09 -12.98
N TYR A 697 -28.49 6.44 -11.70
CA TYR A 697 -27.64 7.46 -11.09
C TYR A 697 -26.15 7.13 -11.19
N GLN A 698 -25.74 5.88 -10.89
CA GLN A 698 -24.34 5.48 -11.01
C GLN A 698 -23.81 5.56 -12.45
N VAL A 699 -24.60 5.14 -13.45
CA VAL A 699 -24.24 5.25 -14.86
C VAL A 699 -24.04 6.71 -15.27
N VAL A 700 -24.99 7.59 -14.93
CA VAL A 700 -24.89 9.03 -15.21
C VAL A 700 -23.68 9.66 -14.52
N ARG A 701 -23.43 9.34 -13.24
CA ARG A 701 -22.25 9.85 -12.52
C ARG A 701 -20.94 9.40 -13.14
N ARG A 702 -20.84 8.16 -13.61
CA ARG A 702 -19.66 7.67 -14.35
C ARG A 702 -19.44 8.44 -15.64
N LYS A 703 -20.51 8.69 -16.42
CA LYS A 703 -20.45 9.54 -17.61
C LYS A 703 -19.97 10.97 -17.30
N CYS A 704 -20.43 11.57 -16.20
CA CYS A 704 -20.06 12.94 -15.84
C CYS A 704 -18.68 13.09 -15.20
N LYS A 705 -18.05 12.03 -14.66
CA LYS A 705 -16.85 12.11 -13.80
C LYS A 705 -15.66 12.83 -14.44
N ASN A 706 -15.47 12.68 -15.74
CA ASN A 706 -14.34 13.25 -16.50
C ASN A 706 -14.77 14.33 -17.50
N GLN A 707 -15.93 14.94 -17.30
CA GLN A 707 -16.51 15.94 -18.20
C GLN A 707 -16.32 17.36 -17.66
N PRO A 708 -16.37 18.40 -18.52
CA PRO A 708 -16.23 19.79 -18.09
C PRO A 708 -17.34 20.21 -17.12
N GLU A 709 -17.06 21.23 -16.32
CA GLU A 709 -18.05 21.83 -15.43
C GLU A 709 -19.26 22.32 -16.25
N GLY A 710 -20.46 21.99 -15.80
CA GLY A 710 -21.69 22.32 -16.51
C GLY A 710 -22.23 21.19 -17.40
N TYR A 711 -21.42 20.19 -17.76
CA TYR A 711 -21.82 19.09 -18.66
C TYR A 711 -23.17 18.46 -18.28
N ALA A 712 -23.36 18.08 -17.00
CA ALA A 712 -24.61 17.48 -16.55
C ALA A 712 -25.84 18.38 -16.75
N MET A 713 -25.68 19.70 -16.57
CA MET A 713 -26.76 20.67 -16.79
C MET A 713 -27.01 20.93 -18.26
N ASP A 714 -25.96 20.95 -19.09
CA ASP A 714 -26.10 21.11 -20.53
C ASP A 714 -26.74 19.87 -21.17
N THR A 715 -26.35 18.67 -20.74
CA THR A 715 -27.03 17.42 -21.10
C THR A 715 -28.49 17.44 -20.68
N LEU A 716 -28.82 17.92 -19.47
CA LEU A 716 -30.21 18.01 -19.01
C LEU A 716 -31.04 19.02 -19.82
N ARG A 717 -30.46 20.18 -20.14
CA ARG A 717 -31.08 21.19 -21.02
C ARG A 717 -31.36 20.63 -22.40
N GLN A 718 -30.40 19.92 -22.98
CA GLN A 718 -30.57 19.26 -24.27
C GLN A 718 -31.65 18.17 -24.19
N LEU A 719 -31.56 17.28 -23.19
CA LEU A 719 -32.49 16.16 -23.01
C LEU A 719 -33.95 16.61 -22.91
N LEU A 720 -34.21 17.73 -22.20
CA LEU A 720 -35.56 18.29 -22.05
C LEU A 720 -35.92 19.33 -23.12
N GLY A 721 -35.03 19.57 -24.09
CA GLY A 721 -35.27 20.45 -25.23
C GLY A 721 -35.41 21.92 -24.86
N VAL A 722 -34.56 22.43 -23.96
CA VAL A 722 -34.53 23.85 -23.62
C VAL A 722 -34.08 24.67 -24.84
N ASP A 723 -35.02 25.40 -25.42
CA ASP A 723 -34.77 26.34 -26.53
C ASP A 723 -35.21 27.73 -26.10
N LEU A 724 -34.25 28.53 -25.67
CA LEU A 724 -34.49 29.91 -25.22
C LEU A 724 -34.80 30.86 -26.38
N ALA A 725 -34.42 30.51 -27.62
CA ALA A 725 -34.66 31.35 -28.78
C ALA A 725 -36.09 31.18 -29.30
N ALA A 726 -36.56 29.94 -29.45
CA ALA A 726 -37.90 29.66 -29.96
C ALA A 726 -38.99 29.77 -28.89
N ARG A 727 -38.69 29.41 -27.62
CA ARG A 727 -39.67 29.29 -26.53
C ARG A 727 -39.38 30.19 -25.33
N GLY A 728 -38.40 31.09 -25.44
CA GLY A 728 -38.11 32.06 -24.40
C GLY A 728 -39.31 32.97 -24.13
N THR A 729 -39.58 33.27 -22.85
CA THR A 729 -40.64 34.23 -22.50
C THR A 729 -40.33 35.58 -23.17
N PRO A 730 -41.26 36.17 -23.94
CA PRO A 730 -41.02 37.40 -24.66
C PRO A 730 -40.81 38.57 -23.69
N LEU A 731 -39.91 39.49 -24.04
CA LEU A 731 -39.72 40.71 -23.26
C LEU A 731 -40.92 41.66 -23.47
N PRO A 732 -41.30 42.43 -22.44
CA PRO A 732 -42.27 43.50 -22.62
C PRO A 732 -41.70 44.62 -23.49
N ALA A 733 -42.58 45.49 -23.99
CA ALA A 733 -42.16 46.74 -24.62
C ALA A 733 -41.42 47.62 -23.59
N PRO A 734 -40.46 48.47 -24.02
CA PRO A 734 -39.76 49.38 -23.12
C PRO A 734 -40.74 50.20 -22.26
N PHE A 735 -40.42 50.38 -20.98
CA PHE A 735 -41.21 51.09 -19.97
C PHE A 735 -42.57 50.48 -19.66
N THR A 736 -42.78 49.21 -20.02
CA THR A 736 -43.98 48.44 -19.63
C THR A 736 -43.58 47.20 -18.85
N ARG A 737 -44.45 46.70 -17.98
CA ARG A 737 -44.28 45.44 -17.25
C ARG A 737 -45.61 44.67 -17.26
N PRO A 738 -45.60 43.37 -17.59
CA PRO A 738 -46.82 42.57 -17.61
C PRO A 738 -47.32 42.29 -16.18
N ALA A 739 -48.63 42.15 -16.02
CA ALA A 739 -49.26 41.84 -14.73
C ALA A 739 -49.14 40.35 -14.36
N GLU A 740 -49.13 39.46 -15.35
CA GLU A 740 -48.93 38.01 -15.17
C GLU A 740 -47.82 37.52 -16.10
N LEU A 741 -46.97 36.65 -15.57
CA LEU A 741 -45.84 36.06 -16.30
C LEU A 741 -45.99 34.54 -16.24
N ARG A 742 -45.93 33.88 -17.39
CA ARG A 742 -45.88 32.42 -17.48
C ARG A 742 -44.65 31.99 -18.27
N HIS A 743 -43.91 31.05 -17.71
CA HIS A 743 -42.74 30.45 -18.33
C HIS A 743 -43.11 29.13 -19.00
N CYS A 744 -42.27 28.68 -19.94
CA CYS A 744 -42.51 27.41 -20.60
C CYS A 744 -42.20 26.25 -19.64
N GLU A 745 -43.19 25.40 -19.38
CA GLU A 745 -43.06 24.15 -18.61
C GLU A 745 -43.08 22.91 -19.52
N ALA A 746 -43.37 23.09 -20.82
CA ALA A 746 -43.52 21.99 -21.77
C ALA A 746 -42.18 21.33 -22.07
N ARG A 747 -42.14 20.00 -21.91
CA ARG A 747 -40.99 19.14 -22.24
C ARG A 747 -40.98 18.78 -23.72
N PHE A 748 -39.81 18.86 -24.34
CA PHE A 748 -39.56 18.36 -25.70
C PHE A 748 -38.34 17.45 -25.64
N VAL A 749 -38.57 16.14 -25.56
CA VAL A 749 -37.48 15.18 -25.33
C VAL A 749 -36.61 15.08 -26.59
N ASP A 750 -35.30 15.24 -26.43
CA ASP A 750 -34.35 14.90 -27.50
C ASP A 750 -34.26 13.38 -27.61
N GLU A 751 -35.03 12.81 -28.55
CA GLU A 751 -35.12 11.36 -28.77
C GLU A 751 -33.78 10.71 -29.10
N ALA A 752 -32.88 11.44 -29.78
CA ALA A 752 -31.56 10.90 -30.13
C ALA A 752 -30.67 10.77 -28.89
N LEU A 753 -30.62 11.83 -28.07
CA LEU A 753 -29.88 11.80 -26.80
C LEU A 753 -30.51 10.82 -25.81
N PHE A 754 -31.84 10.80 -25.71
CA PHE A 754 -32.55 9.86 -24.85
C PHE A 754 -32.28 8.41 -25.26
N GLY A 755 -32.33 8.10 -26.55
CA GLY A 755 -31.96 6.80 -27.09
C GLY A 755 -30.50 6.40 -26.82
N GLU A 756 -29.57 7.35 -26.86
CA GLU A 756 -28.18 7.10 -26.45
C GLU A 756 -28.09 6.73 -24.97
N LEU A 757 -28.68 7.54 -24.08
CA LEU A 757 -28.66 7.31 -22.64
C LEU A 757 -29.36 5.99 -22.27
N LYS A 758 -30.49 5.67 -22.91
CA LYS A 758 -31.26 4.43 -22.69
C LYS A 758 -30.44 3.17 -22.99
N ARG A 759 -29.61 3.16 -24.04
CA ARG A 759 -28.79 1.98 -24.39
C ARG A 759 -27.85 1.56 -23.26
N ASP A 760 -27.27 2.53 -22.55
CA ASP A 760 -26.36 2.27 -21.42
C ASP A 760 -27.07 1.75 -20.16
N LEU A 761 -28.41 1.82 -20.13
CA LEU A 761 -29.25 1.38 -19.02
C LEU A 761 -29.87 0.00 -19.25
N SER A 762 -29.67 -0.59 -20.43
CA SER A 762 -30.30 -1.86 -20.82
C SER A 762 -30.08 -3.00 -19.81
N PHE A 763 -28.90 -3.08 -19.20
CA PHE A 763 -28.57 -4.09 -18.19
C PHE A 763 -29.45 -4.02 -16.93
N VAL A 764 -30.02 -2.85 -16.62
CA VAL A 764 -30.84 -2.65 -15.41
C VAL A 764 -32.13 -3.45 -15.51
N HIS A 765 -32.66 -3.69 -16.72
CA HIS A 765 -33.90 -4.46 -16.92
C HIS A 765 -33.82 -5.90 -16.40
N ALA A 766 -32.63 -6.51 -16.45
CA ALA A 766 -32.41 -7.86 -15.94
C ALA A 766 -32.65 -7.98 -14.42
N CYS A 767 -32.63 -6.87 -13.66
CA CYS A 767 -32.90 -6.93 -12.22
C CYS A 767 -34.32 -7.42 -11.90
N THR A 768 -35.27 -7.22 -12.83
CA THR A 768 -36.65 -7.69 -12.70
C THR A 768 -36.76 -9.23 -12.73
N LEU A 769 -35.73 -9.92 -13.24
CA LEU A 769 -35.69 -11.37 -13.30
C LEU A 769 -35.15 -12.03 -12.01
N ILE A 770 -34.45 -11.29 -11.15
CA ILE A 770 -33.74 -11.86 -9.99
C ILE A 770 -34.68 -12.68 -9.09
N VAL A 771 -35.71 -12.05 -8.53
CA VAL A 771 -36.63 -12.71 -7.58
C VAL A 771 -37.49 -13.79 -8.25
N PRO A 772 -38.06 -13.57 -9.45
CA PRO A 772 -38.76 -14.63 -10.17
C PRO A 772 -37.91 -15.87 -10.45
N LEU A 773 -36.67 -15.70 -10.92
CA LEU A 773 -35.77 -16.82 -11.19
C LEU A 773 -35.33 -17.52 -9.90
N PHE A 774 -35.02 -16.77 -8.84
CA PHE A 774 -34.72 -17.34 -7.52
C PHE A 774 -35.89 -18.13 -6.94
N SER A 775 -37.12 -17.67 -7.16
CA SER A 775 -38.33 -18.40 -6.76
C SER A 775 -38.53 -19.65 -7.62
N ALA A 776 -38.23 -19.57 -8.92
CA ALA A 776 -38.38 -20.66 -9.87
C ALA A 776 -37.41 -21.82 -9.61
N VAL A 777 -36.12 -21.54 -9.34
CA VAL A 777 -35.11 -22.59 -9.10
C VAL A 777 -35.36 -23.42 -7.85
N ARG A 778 -36.29 -22.98 -7.00
CA ARG A 778 -36.70 -23.66 -5.77
C ARG A 778 -37.98 -24.49 -5.92
N GLN A 779 -38.63 -24.45 -7.08
CA GLN A 779 -39.82 -25.25 -7.34
C GLN A 779 -39.45 -26.72 -7.55
N PRO A 780 -40.41 -27.67 -7.40
CA PRO A 780 -40.16 -29.09 -7.65
C PRO A 780 -39.69 -29.40 -9.08
N ASP A 781 -40.12 -28.60 -10.06
CA ASP A 781 -39.60 -28.60 -11.43
C ASP A 781 -38.98 -27.21 -11.75
N PRO A 782 -37.69 -27.01 -11.39
CA PRO A 782 -37.00 -25.75 -11.60
C PRO A 782 -37.00 -25.28 -13.05
N ALA A 783 -36.84 -26.22 -14.01
CA ALA A 783 -36.66 -25.90 -15.41
C ALA A 783 -37.98 -25.48 -16.08
N ALA A 784 -39.10 -26.10 -15.72
CA ALA A 784 -40.42 -25.63 -16.16
C ALA A 784 -40.78 -24.29 -15.53
N ALA A 785 -40.52 -24.13 -14.23
CA ALA A 785 -40.81 -22.89 -13.51
C ALA A 785 -40.00 -21.70 -14.06
N ALA A 786 -38.71 -21.88 -14.34
CA ALA A 786 -37.87 -20.83 -14.91
C ALA A 786 -38.34 -20.44 -16.31
N ARG A 787 -38.75 -21.40 -17.14
CA ARG A 787 -39.32 -21.15 -18.47
C ARG A 787 -40.64 -20.38 -18.42
N ALA A 788 -41.40 -20.48 -17.34
CA ALA A 788 -42.65 -19.74 -17.14
C ALA A 788 -42.45 -18.26 -16.75
N VAL A 789 -41.25 -17.85 -16.31
CA VAL A 789 -40.96 -16.44 -16.02
C VAL A 789 -41.07 -15.62 -17.32
N PRO A 790 -41.77 -14.48 -17.38
CA PRO A 790 -41.81 -13.69 -18.62
C PRO A 790 -40.41 -13.20 -19.03
N PRO A 791 -40.05 -13.19 -20.33
CA PRO A 791 -38.81 -12.55 -20.79
C PRO A 791 -38.86 -11.04 -20.56
N VAL A 792 -37.70 -10.39 -20.57
CA VAL A 792 -37.59 -8.94 -20.42
C VAL A 792 -38.22 -8.25 -21.64
N SER A 793 -39.22 -7.43 -21.37
CA SER A 793 -39.94 -6.59 -22.31
C SER A 793 -40.45 -5.37 -21.57
N ASP A 794 -40.80 -4.29 -22.27
CA ASP A 794 -41.35 -3.10 -21.62
C ASP A 794 -42.58 -3.44 -20.76
N ALA A 795 -43.45 -4.33 -21.25
CA ALA A 795 -44.64 -4.78 -20.53
C ALA A 795 -44.30 -5.58 -19.26
N SER A 796 -43.37 -6.53 -19.33
CA SER A 796 -42.98 -7.33 -18.16
C SER A 796 -42.21 -6.50 -17.13
N VAL A 797 -41.39 -5.54 -17.58
CA VAL A 797 -40.70 -4.59 -16.70
C VAL A 797 -41.69 -3.66 -16.00
N CYS A 798 -42.63 -3.04 -16.73
CA CYS A 798 -43.67 -2.19 -16.12
C CYS A 798 -44.50 -2.98 -15.09
N ALA A 799 -44.84 -4.24 -15.39
CA ALA A 799 -45.55 -5.11 -14.45
C ALA A 799 -44.73 -5.39 -13.18
N ALA A 800 -43.44 -5.74 -13.31
CA ALA A 800 -42.56 -6.02 -12.18
C ALA A 800 -42.31 -4.78 -11.30
N LEU A 801 -42.22 -3.61 -11.93
CA LEU A 801 -42.06 -2.32 -11.27
C LEU A 801 -43.38 -1.71 -10.78
N ALA A 802 -44.53 -2.34 -11.05
CA ALA A 802 -45.86 -1.82 -10.78
C ALA A 802 -46.05 -0.37 -11.26
N LEU A 803 -45.66 -0.09 -12.51
CA LEU A 803 -45.83 1.22 -13.14
C LEU A 803 -47.22 1.32 -13.79
N ASP A 804 -47.87 2.46 -13.59
CA ASP A 804 -49.15 2.83 -14.21
C ASP A 804 -48.98 3.69 -15.48
N TYR A 805 -47.74 3.84 -15.96
CA TYR A 805 -47.35 4.54 -17.19
C TYR A 805 -46.17 3.83 -17.88
N ASP A 806 -45.75 4.34 -19.04
CA ASP A 806 -44.76 3.67 -19.88
C ASP A 806 -43.32 3.72 -19.31
N LEU A 807 -42.52 2.73 -19.70
CA LEU A 807 -41.15 2.56 -19.21
C LEU A 807 -40.23 3.72 -19.63
N ASP A 808 -40.42 4.29 -20.80
CA ASP A 808 -39.54 5.35 -21.31
C ASP A 808 -39.73 6.65 -20.52
N THR A 809 -40.97 6.97 -20.17
CA THR A 809 -41.27 8.05 -19.24
C THR A 809 -40.60 7.81 -17.87
N PHE A 810 -40.60 6.57 -17.36
CA PHE A 810 -39.94 6.26 -16.07
C PHE A 810 -38.43 6.41 -16.15
N LEU A 811 -37.80 5.93 -17.23
CA LEU A 811 -36.37 6.08 -17.47
C LEU A 811 -35.98 7.55 -17.61
N LEU A 812 -36.78 8.35 -18.34
CA LEU A 812 -36.58 9.79 -18.47
C LEU A 812 -36.58 10.48 -17.11
N TYR A 813 -37.56 10.21 -16.25
CA TYR A 813 -37.61 10.81 -14.91
C TYR A 813 -36.39 10.45 -14.06
N ASN A 814 -35.95 9.20 -14.13
CA ASN A 814 -34.74 8.76 -13.43
C ASN A 814 -33.46 9.45 -13.97
N LEU A 815 -33.35 9.63 -15.29
CA LEU A 815 -32.24 10.37 -15.91
C LEU A 815 -32.23 11.84 -15.48
N VAL A 816 -33.40 12.48 -15.46
CA VAL A 816 -33.55 13.87 -15.00
C VAL A 816 -33.10 14.01 -13.55
N HIS A 817 -33.60 13.14 -12.65
CA HIS A 817 -33.14 13.11 -11.26
C HIS A 817 -31.62 12.88 -11.18
N ALA A 818 -31.10 11.91 -11.92
CA ALA A 818 -29.67 11.59 -11.89
C ALA A 818 -28.77 12.74 -12.39
N LEU A 819 -29.25 13.60 -13.29
CA LEU A 819 -28.53 14.78 -13.77
C LEU A 819 -28.63 15.98 -12.80
N LEU A 820 -29.77 16.14 -12.12
CA LEU A 820 -30.01 17.19 -11.13
C LEU A 820 -29.12 17.06 -9.88
N PHE A 821 -28.97 15.84 -9.36
CA PHE A 821 -28.22 15.59 -8.12
C PHE A 821 -26.76 15.22 -8.40
N ARG A 822 -25.80 15.94 -7.80
CA ARG A 822 -24.36 15.76 -8.07
C ARG A 822 -23.71 14.73 -7.18
N SER A 823 -24.25 14.54 -5.97
CA SER A 823 -23.72 13.62 -4.97
C SER A 823 -24.80 12.76 -4.33
N LYS A 824 -24.39 11.62 -3.75
CA LYS A 824 -25.30 10.72 -3.01
C LYS A 824 -25.93 11.45 -1.81
N GLN A 825 -25.17 12.34 -1.18
CA GLN A 825 -25.56 13.11 0.00
C GLN A 825 -26.62 14.17 -0.30
N GLU A 826 -26.74 14.64 -1.54
CA GLU A 826 -27.81 15.57 -1.93
C GLU A 826 -29.17 14.87 -2.09
N ARG A 827 -29.20 13.53 -2.08
CA ARG A 827 -30.44 12.74 -2.18
C ARG A 827 -31.05 12.38 -0.83
N ILE A 828 -30.36 12.70 0.27
CA ILE A 828 -30.78 12.40 1.64
C ILE A 828 -30.79 13.67 2.49
N ASP A 829 -31.75 13.72 3.41
CA ASP A 829 -31.78 14.73 4.44
C ASP A 829 -30.70 14.40 5.47
N ARG A 830 -29.81 15.38 5.75
CA ARG A 830 -28.64 15.14 6.60
C ARG A 830 -28.97 14.97 8.08
N GLU A 831 -30.10 15.50 8.53
CA GLU A 831 -30.50 15.48 9.94
C GLU A 831 -31.30 14.23 10.27
N THR A 832 -32.19 13.83 9.37
CA THR A 832 -33.11 12.70 9.55
C THR A 832 -32.60 11.42 8.89
N GLY A 833 -31.66 11.52 7.94
CA GLY A 833 -31.19 10.38 7.14
C GLY A 833 -32.23 9.86 6.13
N GLU A 834 -33.34 10.57 5.96
CA GLU A 834 -34.43 10.18 5.06
C GLU A 834 -34.13 10.52 3.60
N PRO A 835 -34.65 9.73 2.63
CA PRO A 835 -34.60 10.12 1.23
C PRO A 835 -35.39 11.42 1.01
N LEU A 836 -34.78 12.36 0.28
CA LEU A 836 -35.43 13.61 -0.16
C LEU A 836 -36.26 13.39 -1.42
N LEU A 837 -36.00 12.30 -2.16
CA LEU A 837 -36.62 12.07 -3.46
C LEU A 837 -37.98 11.36 -3.31
N PRO A 838 -38.96 11.72 -4.15
CA PRO A 838 -40.22 10.99 -4.28
C PRO A 838 -40.01 9.64 -4.97
N ASP A 839 -40.91 8.69 -4.75
CA ASP A 839 -40.97 7.45 -5.54
C ASP A 839 -41.49 7.77 -6.94
N LEU A 840 -40.60 7.70 -7.94
CA LEU A 840 -40.93 8.06 -9.31
C LEU A 840 -41.97 7.14 -9.96
N GLY A 841 -42.13 5.90 -9.50
CA GLY A 841 -43.14 5.00 -10.06
C GLY A 841 -44.49 5.03 -9.34
N ALA A 842 -44.69 5.95 -8.39
CA ALA A 842 -45.98 6.14 -7.73
C ALA A 842 -46.83 7.21 -8.44
N ASN A 843 -48.15 7.17 -8.24
CA ASN A 843 -49.11 8.21 -8.63
C ASN A 843 -48.95 8.71 -10.08
N GLY A 844 -48.87 7.81 -11.07
CA GLY A 844 -48.76 8.19 -12.48
C GLY A 844 -47.47 8.93 -12.86
N GLY A 845 -46.44 8.89 -12.01
CA GLY A 845 -45.19 9.60 -12.25
C GLY A 845 -45.29 11.12 -12.07
N ALA A 846 -46.33 11.60 -11.37
CA ALA A 846 -46.59 13.03 -11.17
C ALA A 846 -45.38 13.79 -10.61
N ALA A 847 -44.65 13.18 -9.68
CA ALA A 847 -43.46 13.80 -9.08
C ALA A 847 -42.31 13.97 -10.08
N GLY A 848 -42.13 13.02 -11.02
CA GLY A 848 -41.16 13.14 -12.10
C GLY A 848 -41.56 14.20 -13.12
N ALA A 849 -42.85 14.31 -13.43
CA ALA A 849 -43.40 15.36 -14.28
C ALA A 849 -43.18 16.76 -13.66
N GLU A 850 -43.47 16.91 -12.37
CA GLU A 850 -43.26 18.15 -11.63
C GLU A 850 -41.77 18.56 -11.59
N ALA A 851 -40.87 17.60 -11.35
CA ALA A 851 -39.43 17.86 -11.37
C ALA A 851 -38.95 18.40 -12.74
N CYS A 852 -39.47 17.85 -13.83
CA CYS A 852 -39.19 18.35 -15.18
C CYS A 852 -39.75 19.77 -15.39
N ALA A 853 -41.01 19.99 -15.03
CA ALA A 853 -41.69 21.28 -15.19
C ALA A 853 -40.97 22.39 -14.41
N ARG A 854 -40.64 22.15 -13.13
CA ARG A 854 -39.91 23.10 -12.28
C ARG A 854 -38.52 23.42 -12.82
N PHE A 855 -37.81 22.42 -13.34
CA PHE A 855 -36.51 22.67 -13.96
C PHE A 855 -36.63 23.57 -15.20
N LEU A 856 -37.58 23.27 -16.09
CA LEU A 856 -37.84 24.04 -17.31
C LEU A 856 -38.23 25.48 -16.98
N GLU A 857 -39.21 25.64 -16.09
CA GLU A 857 -39.67 26.94 -15.60
C GLU A 857 -38.49 27.78 -15.09
N ALA A 858 -37.63 27.20 -14.25
CA ALA A 858 -36.45 27.87 -13.72
C ALA A 858 -35.45 28.30 -14.81
N GLN A 859 -35.24 27.50 -15.87
CA GLN A 859 -34.35 27.88 -16.97
C GLN A 859 -34.91 29.07 -17.75
N TYR A 860 -36.21 29.03 -18.09
CA TYR A 860 -36.87 30.09 -18.85
C TYR A 860 -37.03 31.39 -18.03
N ALA A 861 -37.30 31.27 -16.73
CA ALA A 861 -37.34 32.39 -15.80
C ALA A 861 -35.97 33.07 -15.67
N ALA A 862 -34.90 32.30 -15.48
CA ALA A 862 -33.55 32.83 -15.38
C ALA A 862 -33.11 33.59 -16.64
N ASP A 863 -33.41 33.05 -17.83
CA ASP A 863 -33.15 33.75 -19.08
C ASP A 863 -33.97 35.04 -19.22
N TYR A 864 -35.27 35.00 -18.91
CA TYR A 864 -36.15 36.16 -18.93
C TYR A 864 -35.64 37.28 -18.01
N HIS A 865 -35.31 36.96 -16.76
CA HIS A 865 -34.80 37.95 -15.81
C HIS A 865 -33.47 38.55 -16.24
N ARG A 866 -32.57 37.74 -16.82
CA ARG A 866 -31.30 38.22 -17.39
C ARG A 866 -31.55 39.22 -18.52
N ARG A 867 -32.40 38.88 -19.48
CA ARG A 867 -32.75 39.76 -20.60
C ARG A 867 -33.49 41.02 -20.14
N LEU A 868 -34.38 40.89 -19.16
CA LEU A 868 -35.11 42.01 -18.55
C LEU A 868 -34.15 42.97 -17.81
N GLY A 869 -33.11 42.45 -17.15
CA GLY A 869 -32.07 43.28 -16.53
C GLY A 869 -31.31 44.13 -17.54
N VAL A 870 -31.01 43.58 -18.73
CA VAL A 870 -30.40 44.34 -19.84
C VAL A 870 -31.35 45.43 -20.34
N LEU A 871 -32.63 45.11 -20.55
CA LEU A 871 -33.66 46.08 -20.95
C LEU A 871 -33.81 47.20 -19.91
N ALA A 872 -33.88 46.87 -18.62
CA ALA A 872 -33.97 47.85 -17.55
C ALA A 872 -32.75 48.79 -17.50
N GLY A 873 -31.55 48.26 -17.78
CA GLY A 873 -30.35 49.08 -17.93
C GLY A 873 -30.41 50.05 -19.11
N GLN A 874 -31.01 49.63 -20.24
CA GLN A 874 -31.23 50.50 -21.40
C GLN A 874 -32.28 51.58 -21.11
N GLU A 875 -33.41 51.20 -20.52
CA GLU A 875 -34.49 52.12 -20.12
C GLU A 875 -33.99 53.21 -19.16
N LEU A 876 -33.19 52.83 -18.15
CA LEU A 876 -32.56 53.78 -17.22
C LEU A 876 -31.58 54.71 -17.93
N ARG A 877 -30.81 54.22 -18.91
CA ARG A 877 -29.91 55.06 -19.70
C ARG A 877 -30.67 56.07 -20.55
N THR A 878 -31.77 55.66 -21.18
CA THR A 878 -32.65 56.57 -21.93
C THR A 878 -33.20 57.66 -21.02
N LEU A 879 -33.76 57.32 -19.85
CA LEU A 879 -34.24 58.32 -18.91
C LEU A 879 -33.11 59.19 -18.35
N GLN A 880 -31.90 58.64 -18.18
CA GLN A 880 -30.73 59.42 -17.76
C GLN A 880 -30.37 60.48 -18.81
N GLU A 881 -30.29 60.11 -20.08
CA GLU A 881 -29.95 61.02 -21.19
C GLU A 881 -31.01 62.09 -21.38
N GLU A 882 -32.30 61.72 -21.35
CA GLU A 882 -33.42 62.65 -21.40
C GLU A 882 -33.42 63.61 -20.21
N HIS A 883 -33.26 63.09 -18.98
CA HIS A 883 -33.23 63.91 -17.78
C HIS A 883 -32.07 64.90 -17.79
N LEU A 884 -30.90 64.47 -18.26
CA LEU A 884 -29.74 65.33 -18.42
C LEU A 884 -30.00 66.45 -19.43
N ALA A 885 -30.60 66.13 -20.58
CA ALA A 885 -30.97 67.10 -21.60
C ALA A 885 -31.97 68.13 -21.06
N ASP A 886 -33.03 67.68 -20.37
CA ASP A 886 -34.05 68.55 -19.76
C ASP A 886 -33.43 69.49 -18.71
N LEU A 887 -32.55 68.95 -17.85
CA LEU A 887 -31.84 69.74 -16.85
C LEU A 887 -30.96 70.82 -17.48
N LEU A 888 -30.23 70.50 -18.56
CA LEU A 888 -29.39 71.46 -19.25
C LEU A 888 -30.22 72.52 -19.99
N ALA A 889 -31.34 72.13 -20.61
CA ALA A 889 -32.23 73.01 -21.35
C ALA A 889 -33.14 73.88 -20.47
N ALA A 890 -33.37 73.51 -19.20
CA ALA A 890 -34.29 74.22 -18.31
C ALA A 890 -34.05 75.75 -18.30
N PRO A 891 -35.05 76.60 -18.60
CA PRO A 891 -34.83 78.03 -18.84
C PRO A 891 -34.52 78.81 -17.55
N THR A 892 -34.98 78.32 -16.40
CA THR A 892 -34.84 78.98 -15.10
C THR A 892 -34.26 78.05 -14.03
N ALA A 893 -33.78 78.64 -12.94
CA ALA A 893 -33.27 77.90 -11.79
C ALA A 893 -34.36 77.07 -11.10
N ASP A 894 -35.59 77.57 -11.03
CA ASP A 894 -36.70 76.89 -10.37
C ASP A 894 -37.15 75.65 -11.15
N SER A 895 -37.21 75.75 -12.48
CA SER A 895 -37.48 74.59 -13.36
C SER A 895 -36.39 73.53 -13.22
N PHE A 896 -35.11 73.93 -13.19
CA PHE A 896 -33.98 73.02 -12.95
C PHE A 896 -34.07 72.34 -11.57
N ASN A 897 -34.38 73.10 -10.52
CA ASN A 897 -34.51 72.58 -9.16
C ASN A 897 -35.71 71.62 -9.05
N GLY A 898 -36.82 71.91 -9.73
CA GLY A 898 -37.99 71.04 -9.82
C GLY A 898 -37.66 69.71 -10.47
N LEU A 899 -36.95 69.74 -11.61
CA LEU A 899 -36.48 68.54 -12.30
C LEU A 899 -35.55 67.69 -11.43
N LEU A 900 -34.55 68.28 -10.75
CA LEU A 900 -33.68 67.52 -9.83
C LEU A 900 -34.44 66.87 -8.66
N LYS A 901 -35.52 67.53 -8.17
CA LYS A 901 -36.34 67.02 -7.07
C LYS A 901 -37.29 65.90 -7.52
N ALA A 902 -37.93 66.06 -8.67
CA ALA A 902 -38.90 65.10 -9.18
C ALA A 902 -38.24 63.89 -9.86
N GLY A 903 -37.18 64.12 -10.65
CA GLY A 903 -36.65 63.13 -11.58
C GLY A 903 -37.54 62.98 -12.82
N LEU A 904 -37.38 61.87 -13.54
CA LEU A 904 -38.26 61.43 -14.62
C LEU A 904 -38.92 60.10 -14.24
N GLU A 905 -40.19 59.96 -14.61
CA GLU A 905 -40.93 58.71 -14.49
C GLU A 905 -41.55 58.37 -15.84
N ARG A 906 -41.41 57.12 -16.27
CA ARG A 906 -42.05 56.60 -17.47
C ARG A 906 -42.52 55.16 -17.20
N GLY A 907 -43.83 54.97 -17.18
CA GLY A 907 -44.43 53.70 -16.76
C GLY A 907 -44.00 53.34 -15.33
N PRO A 908 -43.54 52.10 -15.07
CA PRO A 908 -43.08 51.68 -13.74
C PRO A 908 -41.62 52.04 -13.44
N ILE A 909 -40.93 52.75 -14.34
CA ILE A 909 -39.50 53.06 -14.19
C ILE A 909 -39.33 54.53 -13.81
N ALA A 910 -38.60 54.78 -12.73
CA ALA A 910 -38.26 56.10 -12.23
C ALA A 910 -36.74 56.29 -12.24
N PHE A 911 -36.28 57.46 -12.71
CA PHE A 911 -34.89 57.86 -12.71
C PHE A 911 -34.71 59.22 -12.07
N LYS A 912 -33.70 59.35 -11.20
CA LYS A 912 -33.41 60.61 -10.49
C LYS A 912 -31.94 60.77 -10.17
N ILE A 913 -31.38 61.95 -10.47
CA ILE A 913 -30.05 62.36 -10.00
C ILE A 913 -30.17 62.87 -8.56
N ALA A 914 -30.19 61.95 -7.60
CA ALA A 914 -30.43 62.28 -6.20
C ALA A 914 -29.19 62.86 -5.48
N ASN A 915 -27.98 62.46 -5.88
CA ASN A 915 -26.72 62.89 -5.26
C ASN A 915 -25.54 62.76 -6.23
N SER A 916 -24.34 63.12 -5.76
CA SER A 916 -23.11 63.11 -6.59
C SER A 916 -22.69 61.74 -7.12
N ASN A 917 -23.20 60.65 -6.53
CA ASN A 917 -22.91 59.28 -6.93
C ASN A 917 -24.02 58.68 -7.82
N SER A 918 -25.10 59.42 -8.06
CA SER A 918 -26.13 59.02 -9.02
C SER A 918 -25.56 59.00 -10.45
N ALA A 919 -25.98 58.03 -11.26
CA ALA A 919 -25.67 58.02 -12.69
C ALA A 919 -26.14 59.34 -13.33
N GLY A 920 -25.37 59.92 -14.25
CA GLY A 920 -25.66 61.22 -14.86
C GLY A 920 -25.18 62.44 -14.07
N ALA A 921 -24.81 62.30 -12.79
CA ALA A 921 -24.39 63.45 -11.96
C ALA A 921 -23.04 64.04 -12.38
N SER A 922 -22.09 63.19 -12.79
CA SER A 922 -20.77 63.63 -13.27
C SER A 922 -20.89 64.32 -14.63
N GLU A 923 -21.70 63.75 -15.52
CA GLU A 923 -22.02 64.28 -16.85
C GLU A 923 -22.73 65.63 -16.74
N LEU A 924 -23.73 65.76 -15.87
CA LEU A 924 -24.39 67.04 -15.57
C LEU A 924 -23.40 68.08 -15.06
N ARG A 925 -22.51 67.69 -14.14
CA ARG A 925 -21.47 68.59 -13.62
C ARG A 925 -20.51 69.04 -14.70
N ALA A 926 -20.03 68.11 -15.53
CA ALA A 926 -19.11 68.40 -16.62
C ALA A 926 -19.74 69.35 -17.66
N ALA A 927 -20.98 69.08 -18.06
CA ALA A 927 -21.72 69.92 -19.01
C ALA A 927 -21.96 71.34 -18.46
N LEU A 928 -22.30 71.48 -17.17
CA LEU A 928 -22.47 72.79 -16.54
C LEU A 928 -21.16 73.59 -16.39
N LEU A 929 -20.02 72.90 -16.30
CA LEU A 929 -18.69 73.49 -16.17
C LEU A 929 -17.95 73.69 -17.51
N SER A 930 -18.43 73.13 -18.62
CA SER A 930 -17.83 73.31 -19.96
C SER A 930 -18.33 74.60 -20.63
N ALA A 931 -17.42 75.41 -21.18
CA ALA A 931 -17.80 76.62 -21.93
C ALA A 931 -18.51 76.32 -23.27
N ASP A 932 -18.35 75.10 -23.78
CA ASP A 932 -18.79 74.70 -25.13
C ASP A 932 -20.30 74.37 -25.20
N VAL A 933 -20.96 74.18 -24.06
CA VAL A 933 -22.39 73.82 -23.99
C VAL A 933 -23.23 75.04 -23.60
N PRO A 934 -24.10 75.61 -24.46
CA PRO A 934 -24.93 76.76 -24.08
C PRO A 934 -25.97 76.32 -23.02
N VAL A 935 -25.93 76.94 -21.83
CA VAL A 935 -26.83 76.59 -20.72
C VAL A 935 -27.53 77.85 -20.16
N PRO A 936 -28.87 77.94 -20.20
CA PRO A 936 -29.63 79.01 -19.56
C PRO A 936 -29.45 79.02 -18.04
N ALA A 937 -29.46 80.21 -17.42
CA ALA A 937 -29.33 80.37 -15.97
C ALA A 937 -28.15 79.58 -15.33
N ARG A 938 -27.08 79.35 -16.10
CA ARG A 938 -25.95 78.48 -15.71
C ARG A 938 -25.39 78.79 -14.33
N GLY A 939 -25.24 80.07 -13.98
CA GLY A 939 -24.71 80.47 -12.68
C GLY A 939 -25.62 80.06 -11.51
N GLN A 940 -26.94 80.14 -11.70
CA GLN A 940 -27.90 79.67 -10.70
C GLN A 940 -27.94 78.13 -10.63
N LYS A 941 -27.88 77.44 -11.78
CA LYS A 941 -27.82 75.97 -11.81
C LYS A 941 -26.54 75.43 -11.16
N LEU A 942 -25.39 76.05 -11.44
CA LEU A 942 -24.11 75.74 -10.78
C LEU A 942 -24.16 76.00 -9.28
N TRP A 943 -24.85 77.06 -8.82
CA TRP A 943 -25.08 77.26 -7.39
C TRP A 943 -25.85 76.08 -6.79
N THR A 944 -26.98 75.68 -7.37
CA THR A 944 -27.76 74.55 -6.84
C THR A 944 -26.94 73.26 -6.86
N LEU A 945 -26.25 72.97 -7.97
CA LEU A 945 -25.40 71.80 -8.08
C LEU A 945 -24.31 71.81 -6.98
N LEU A 946 -23.50 72.86 -6.91
CA LEU A 946 -22.34 72.88 -6.01
C LEU A 946 -22.72 73.04 -4.53
N SER A 947 -23.82 73.72 -4.21
CA SER A 947 -24.23 73.97 -2.83
C SER A 947 -25.21 72.94 -2.26
N GLY A 948 -25.87 72.14 -3.12
CA GLY A 948 -26.95 71.22 -2.73
C GLY A 948 -28.30 71.90 -2.46
N THR A 949 -28.30 73.24 -2.38
CA THR A 949 -29.46 74.05 -2.00
C THR A 949 -29.80 75.10 -3.05
N ASP A 950 -31.03 75.58 -3.08
CA ASP A 950 -31.38 76.76 -3.87
C ASP A 950 -30.82 78.06 -3.24
N ARG A 951 -31.19 79.22 -3.78
CA ARG A 951 -30.75 80.53 -3.24
C ARG A 951 -31.40 80.90 -1.90
N SER A 952 -32.54 80.31 -1.56
CA SER A 952 -33.19 80.48 -0.24
C SER A 952 -32.54 79.61 0.83
N GLY A 953 -31.73 78.62 0.42
CA GLY A 953 -31.08 77.66 1.29
C GLY A 953 -31.87 76.37 1.48
N ALA A 954 -33.00 76.19 0.77
CA ALA A 954 -33.76 74.96 0.83
C ALA A 954 -33.04 73.81 0.08
N PRO A 955 -33.09 72.57 0.59
CA PRO A 955 -32.45 71.42 -0.04
C PRO A 955 -33.11 71.08 -1.37
N VAL A 956 -32.29 70.87 -2.41
CA VAL A 956 -32.75 70.52 -3.77
C VAL A 956 -32.26 69.15 -4.19
N TRP A 957 -30.97 68.89 -4.03
CA TRP A 957 -30.34 67.63 -4.40
C TRP A 957 -29.15 67.35 -3.46
N ASN A 958 -28.56 66.17 -3.51
CA ASN A 958 -27.46 65.76 -2.64
C ASN A 958 -27.78 65.90 -1.13
N GLY A 959 -29.06 65.78 -0.76
CA GLY A 959 -29.53 65.97 0.61
C GLY A 959 -29.36 67.41 1.15
N GLY A 960 -29.18 68.42 0.29
CA GLY A 960 -28.86 69.78 0.71
C GLY A 960 -27.38 70.01 1.03
N ASN A 961 -26.54 68.97 0.86
CA ASN A 961 -25.11 69.05 1.16
C ASN A 961 -24.35 69.72 0.03
N MET A 962 -23.35 70.53 0.41
CA MET A 962 -22.36 71.01 -0.52
C MET A 962 -21.64 69.84 -1.19
N LEU A 963 -21.46 69.95 -2.51
CA LEU A 963 -20.76 68.95 -3.28
C LEU A 963 -19.29 68.92 -2.86
N ARG A 964 -18.77 67.76 -2.48
CA ARG A 964 -17.37 67.63 -2.06
C ARG A 964 -16.49 67.45 -3.28
N THR A 965 -15.88 68.54 -3.74
CA THR A 965 -14.97 68.53 -4.90
C THR A 965 -13.72 69.38 -4.59
N PRO A 966 -12.54 69.06 -5.14
CA PRO A 966 -11.37 69.90 -5.01
C PRO A 966 -11.65 71.32 -5.49
N LEU A 967 -11.29 72.32 -4.67
CA LEU A 967 -11.61 73.72 -4.97
C LEU A 967 -10.77 74.28 -6.13
N ALA A 968 -9.52 73.84 -6.32
CA ALA A 968 -8.63 74.41 -7.34
C ALA A 968 -9.15 74.22 -8.79
N PRO A 969 -9.49 73.00 -9.25
CA PRO A 969 -10.07 72.81 -10.59
C PRO A 969 -11.43 73.50 -10.77
N LEU A 970 -12.22 73.54 -9.69
CA LEU A 970 -13.51 74.25 -9.70
C LEU A 970 -13.31 75.77 -9.83
N ARG A 971 -12.26 76.32 -9.19
CA ARG A 971 -11.89 77.73 -9.27
C ARG A 971 -11.53 78.10 -10.70
N GLU A 972 -10.66 77.32 -11.32
CA GLU A 972 -10.24 77.50 -12.71
C GLU A 972 -11.43 77.44 -13.66
N ALA A 973 -12.31 76.45 -13.53
CA ALA A 973 -13.51 76.31 -14.35
C ALA A 973 -14.48 77.49 -14.18
N LEU A 974 -14.75 77.94 -12.94
CA LEU A 974 -15.66 79.08 -12.70
C LEU A 974 -15.08 80.42 -13.14
N ILE A 975 -13.75 80.60 -13.07
CA ILE A 975 -13.03 81.75 -13.60
C ILE A 975 -13.09 81.74 -15.13
N GLY A 976 -12.83 80.60 -15.77
CA GLY A 976 -12.94 80.44 -17.22
C GLY A 976 -14.33 80.74 -17.77
N LEU A 977 -15.39 80.53 -16.96
CA LEU A 977 -16.78 80.87 -17.29
C LEU A 977 -17.18 82.32 -16.89
N GLY A 978 -16.25 83.13 -16.39
CA GLY A 978 -16.51 84.51 -15.95
C GLY A 978 -17.40 84.66 -14.71
N LYS A 979 -17.53 83.61 -13.88
CA LYS A 979 -18.47 83.56 -12.74
C LYS A 979 -17.82 83.94 -11.40
N HIS A 980 -17.00 85.00 -11.39
CA HIS A 980 -16.25 85.45 -10.21
C HIS A 980 -17.12 85.74 -8.96
N ARG A 981 -18.29 86.37 -9.15
CA ARG A 981 -19.22 86.66 -8.03
C ARG A 981 -19.81 85.39 -7.42
N LEU A 982 -20.11 84.39 -8.25
CA LEU A 982 -20.60 83.08 -7.78
C LEU A 982 -19.51 82.32 -7.03
N LEU A 983 -18.28 82.36 -7.55
CA LEU A 983 -17.13 81.74 -6.90
C LEU A 983 -16.90 82.31 -5.50
N ALA A 984 -16.89 83.64 -5.35
CA ALA A 984 -16.74 84.29 -4.03
C ALA A 984 -17.86 83.88 -3.05
N ALA A 985 -19.11 83.77 -3.53
CA ALA A 985 -20.24 83.31 -2.72
C ALA A 985 -20.11 81.83 -2.31
N LEU A 986 -19.66 80.96 -3.22
CA LEU A 986 -19.42 79.54 -2.95
C LEU A 986 -18.25 79.34 -1.99
N GLU A 987 -17.14 80.06 -2.13
CA GLU A 987 -16.01 79.98 -1.20
C GLU A 987 -16.41 80.40 0.22
N LYS A 988 -17.27 81.41 0.33
CA LYS A 988 -17.88 81.79 1.61
C LYS A 988 -18.76 80.66 2.16
N ALA A 989 -19.58 80.03 1.31
CA ALA A 989 -20.44 78.92 1.71
C ALA A 989 -19.64 77.66 2.12
N TYR A 990 -18.60 77.27 1.39
CA TYR A 990 -17.71 76.15 1.75
C TYR A 990 -17.02 76.36 3.10
N LYS A 991 -16.72 77.62 3.46
CA LYS A 991 -16.15 77.95 4.78
C LYS A 991 -17.16 77.77 5.90
N THR A 992 -18.44 78.07 5.68
CA THR A 992 -19.48 78.08 6.72
C THR A 992 -20.33 76.80 6.80
N ARG A 993 -20.48 76.04 5.71
CA ARG A 993 -21.30 74.81 5.63
C ARG A 993 -20.43 73.55 5.46
N ARG A 994 -19.63 73.23 6.48
CA ARG A 994 -18.64 72.12 6.44
C ARG A 994 -19.19 70.75 6.82
N ALA A 995 -20.34 70.70 7.50
CA ALA A 995 -20.94 69.45 7.97
C ALA A 995 -21.84 68.84 6.89
N HIS A 996 -21.64 67.54 6.63
CA HIS A 996 -22.49 66.74 5.75
C HIS A 996 -23.63 66.12 6.54
N VAL A 997 -24.84 66.39 6.09
CA VAL A 997 -26.09 65.80 6.56
C VAL A 997 -26.22 64.40 5.98
N TYR A 998 -26.18 63.39 6.82
CA TYR A 998 -26.56 62.03 6.47
C TYR A 998 -28.06 61.97 6.22
N ARG A 999 -28.46 61.36 5.09
CA ARG A 999 -29.82 60.90 4.75
C ARG A 999 -30.94 61.69 5.45
N ALA A 1000 -31.36 62.80 4.85
CA ALA A 1000 -32.49 63.67 5.21
C ALA A 1000 -33.40 63.14 6.36
N GLY A 1001 -32.96 63.31 7.62
CA GLY A 1001 -33.78 63.06 8.80
C GLY A 1001 -33.90 61.63 9.33
N ALA A 1002 -33.14 60.64 8.84
CA ALA A 1002 -33.15 59.31 9.47
C ALA A 1002 -32.25 59.30 10.72
N GLU A 1003 -32.85 59.19 11.92
CA GLU A 1003 -32.13 59.02 13.20
C GLU A 1003 -31.34 57.69 13.27
N LEU A 1004 -31.58 56.79 12.30
CA LEU A 1004 -30.94 55.47 12.24
C LEU A 1004 -29.47 55.56 11.81
N PRO A 1005 -28.54 55.02 12.61
CA PRO A 1005 -27.14 54.92 12.25
C PRO A 1005 -26.93 54.11 10.97
N ASN A 1006 -25.96 54.49 10.15
CA ASN A 1006 -25.52 53.66 9.05
C ASN A 1006 -24.86 52.36 9.57
N ARG A 1007 -24.52 51.43 8.67
CA ARG A 1007 -23.82 50.16 8.98
C ARG A 1007 -22.50 50.29 9.76
N GLN A 1008 -21.95 51.51 9.89
CA GLN A 1008 -20.77 51.84 10.68
C GLN A 1008 -21.11 52.61 11.98
N GLY A 1009 -22.40 52.74 12.33
CA GLY A 1009 -22.87 53.41 13.53
C GLY A 1009 -22.95 54.94 13.45
N HIS A 1010 -22.78 55.55 12.27
CA HIS A 1010 -22.81 57.01 12.10
C HIS A 1010 -24.20 57.53 11.70
N SER A 1011 -24.63 58.62 12.33
CA SER A 1011 -25.88 59.35 12.02
C SER A 1011 -25.62 60.87 12.04
N ASN A 1012 -26.66 61.69 11.86
CA ASN A 1012 -26.53 63.14 12.05
C ASN A 1012 -26.13 63.50 13.49
N ASP A 1013 -26.57 62.72 14.48
CA ASP A 1013 -26.22 62.90 15.90
C ASP A 1013 -24.86 62.28 16.26
N LYS A 1014 -24.41 61.30 15.46
CA LYS A 1014 -23.07 60.66 15.59
C LYS A 1014 -22.26 60.85 14.30
N PRO A 1015 -21.89 62.10 13.95
CA PRO A 1015 -21.20 62.39 12.70
C PRO A 1015 -19.80 61.77 12.70
N SER A 1016 -19.38 61.18 11.58
CA SER A 1016 -18.00 60.71 11.44
C SER A 1016 -17.06 61.88 11.13
N TYR A 1017 -15.74 61.68 11.26
CA TYR A 1017 -14.75 62.66 10.81
C TYR A 1017 -14.95 63.06 9.34
N PHE A 1018 -15.44 62.11 8.53
CA PHE A 1018 -15.80 62.36 7.14
C PHE A 1018 -16.97 63.34 7.05
N ALA A 1019 -17.95 63.32 7.96
CA ALA A 1019 -19.06 64.27 7.98
C ALA A 1019 -18.59 65.73 8.07
N PHE A 1020 -17.49 66.00 8.77
CA PHE A 1020 -16.93 67.35 8.93
C PHE A 1020 -16.06 67.83 7.76
N GLY A 1021 -15.99 67.05 6.67
CA GLY A 1021 -15.27 67.42 5.45
C GLY A 1021 -13.79 67.01 5.44
N HIS A 1022 -13.38 66.11 6.34
CA HIS A 1022 -12.00 65.62 6.41
C HIS A 1022 -11.81 64.33 5.61
N ALA A 1023 -10.74 64.29 4.83
CA ALA A 1023 -10.38 63.14 4.00
C ALA A 1023 -9.83 61.95 4.82
N SER A 1024 -9.37 62.20 6.05
CA SER A 1024 -8.85 61.17 6.96
C SER A 1024 -9.10 61.55 8.42
N LEU A 1025 -9.06 60.53 9.29
CA LEU A 1025 -9.16 60.72 10.74
C LEU A 1025 -8.03 61.63 11.26
N GLU A 1026 -6.84 61.54 10.66
CA GLU A 1026 -5.68 62.36 11.00
C GLU A 1026 -5.87 63.83 10.62
N SER A 1027 -6.45 64.12 9.46
CA SER A 1027 -6.82 65.47 9.03
C SER A 1027 -7.81 66.11 10.00
N PHE A 1028 -8.78 65.32 10.48
CA PHE A 1028 -9.74 65.79 11.48
C PHE A 1028 -9.06 66.06 12.82
N ALA A 1029 -8.24 65.13 13.33
CA ALA A 1029 -7.53 65.28 14.60
C ALA A 1029 -6.66 66.55 14.62
N ARG A 1030 -5.85 66.79 13.57
CA ARG A 1030 -5.03 68.01 13.45
C ARG A 1030 -5.85 69.30 13.46
N SER A 1031 -7.06 69.27 12.89
CA SER A 1031 -7.95 70.44 12.87
C SER A 1031 -8.59 70.76 14.22
N VAL A 1032 -8.81 69.73 15.04
CA VAL A 1032 -9.30 69.87 16.41
C VAL A 1032 -8.17 70.36 17.32
N ASP A 1033 -6.95 69.87 17.13
CA ASP A 1033 -5.75 70.30 17.89
C ASP A 1033 -5.34 71.75 17.57
N ALA A 1034 -5.50 72.20 16.32
CA ALA A 1034 -5.22 73.58 15.93
C ALA A 1034 -6.25 74.61 16.45
N ALA A 1035 -7.45 74.18 16.87
CA ALA A 1035 -8.54 75.04 17.34
C ALA A 1035 -8.58 75.15 18.88
N GLY A 1036 -7.42 75.15 19.54
CA GLY A 1036 -7.27 75.13 20.99
C GLY A 1036 -8.24 76.05 21.76
N GLN A 1037 -8.92 75.44 22.74
CA GLN A 1037 -9.66 76.09 23.84
C GLN A 1037 -10.73 77.13 23.43
N SER A 1038 -11.90 76.69 22.97
CA SER A 1038 -13.19 77.09 23.56
C SER A 1038 -14.35 76.27 23.01
N THR A 1039 -15.33 76.00 23.88
CA THR A 1039 -16.61 75.27 23.69
C THR A 1039 -16.64 73.79 24.09
N SER A 1040 -17.74 73.47 24.78
CA SER A 1040 -18.04 72.25 25.57
C SER A 1040 -18.18 70.95 24.77
N ALA A 1041 -17.98 70.98 23.45
CA ALA A 1041 -18.00 69.78 22.60
C ALA A 1041 -16.65 69.03 22.55
N SER A 1042 -15.55 69.68 22.94
CA SER A 1042 -14.19 69.08 22.89
C SER A 1042 -13.92 68.04 23.99
N THR A 1043 -14.69 68.07 25.09
CA THR A 1043 -14.55 67.16 26.24
C THR A 1043 -15.00 65.73 25.94
N ALA A 1044 -16.01 65.54 25.08
CA ALA A 1044 -16.50 64.21 24.71
C ALA A 1044 -15.54 63.46 23.79
N ALA A 1045 -14.90 64.17 22.85
CA ALA A 1045 -13.92 63.59 21.93
C ALA A 1045 -12.59 63.25 22.62
N ALA A 1046 -12.13 64.09 23.55
CA ALA A 1046 -10.94 63.83 24.36
C ALA A 1046 -11.12 62.60 25.29
N ALA A 1047 -12.32 62.37 25.80
CA ALA A 1047 -12.66 61.20 26.60
C ALA A 1047 -12.67 59.90 25.77
N ALA A 1048 -13.22 59.94 24.55
CA ALA A 1048 -13.20 58.81 23.62
C ALA A 1048 -11.76 58.41 23.20
N TRP A 1049 -10.88 59.40 23.04
CA TRP A 1049 -9.48 59.18 22.67
C TRP A 1049 -8.65 58.53 23.80
N ARG A 1050 -8.91 58.90 25.06
CA ARG A 1050 -8.29 58.24 26.23
C ARG A 1050 -8.79 56.80 26.41
N GLY A 1051 -10.06 56.52 26.10
CA GLY A 1051 -10.64 55.16 26.15
C GLY A 1051 -10.09 54.20 25.09
N LEU A 1052 -9.82 54.69 23.87
CA LEU A 1052 -9.26 53.88 22.77
C LEU A 1052 -7.77 53.48 23.01
N ARG A 1053 -6.97 54.33 23.65
CA ARG A 1053 -5.58 54.01 24.05
C ARG A 1053 -5.48 52.93 25.14
N ALA A 1054 -6.51 52.79 25.98
CA ALA A 1054 -6.55 51.74 27.01
C ALA A 1054 -6.90 50.36 26.42
N ARG A 1055 -7.72 50.31 25.35
CA ARG A 1055 -8.12 49.06 24.68
C ARG A 1055 -7.09 48.50 23.70
N SER A 1056 -6.21 49.34 23.15
CA SER A 1056 -5.14 48.89 22.24
C SER A 1056 -3.97 48.19 22.95
N ARG A 1057 -3.92 48.18 24.29
CA ARG A 1057 -2.91 47.42 25.08
C ARG A 1057 -3.36 45.99 25.46
N LEU A 1058 -4.63 45.63 25.24
CA LEU A 1058 -5.20 44.34 25.67
C LEU A 1058 -5.57 43.38 24.52
N SER A 1059 -5.26 43.70 23.26
CA SER A 1059 -5.62 42.88 22.08
C SER A 1059 -4.42 42.51 21.21
N GLY A 1060 -3.35 42.03 21.86
CA GLY A 1060 -2.19 41.42 21.21
C GLY A 1060 -2.31 39.89 21.07
N SER A 1061 -3.47 39.34 20.70
CA SER A 1061 -3.58 37.97 20.15
C SER A 1061 -4.98 37.78 19.56
N ALA A 1062 -5.09 36.98 18.49
CA ALA A 1062 -6.30 36.66 17.71
C ALA A 1062 -6.66 37.63 16.57
N ALA A 1063 -5.81 37.63 15.53
CA ALA A 1063 -6.20 38.00 14.17
C ALA A 1063 -6.03 36.78 13.24
N SER A 1064 -7.01 35.87 13.23
CA SER A 1064 -7.34 35.08 12.05
C SER A 1064 -8.73 34.45 12.22
N ARG A 1065 -9.49 34.41 11.12
CA ARG A 1065 -10.83 33.80 10.95
C ARG A 1065 -12.04 34.61 11.39
N TRP A 1066 -12.54 35.48 10.51
CA TRP A 1066 -13.99 35.72 10.38
C TRP A 1066 -14.33 35.83 8.88
N ARG A 1067 -14.88 34.72 8.31
CA ARG A 1067 -15.66 34.74 7.07
C ARG A 1067 -17.12 35.02 7.44
N CYS A 1068 -17.79 35.85 6.65
CA CYS A 1068 -19.21 36.21 6.78
C CYS A 1068 -20.14 34.98 6.66
N PRO A 1069 -21.22 34.92 7.44
CA PRO A 1069 -22.46 34.24 7.06
C PRO A 1069 -23.40 35.20 6.31
N ALA A 1070 -24.11 34.66 5.32
CA ALA A 1070 -25.18 35.31 4.56
C ALA A 1070 -26.45 35.50 5.40
N PRO A 1071 -27.35 36.43 5.05
CA PRO A 1071 -28.47 36.85 5.90
C PRO A 1071 -29.70 35.94 5.70
N HIS A 1072 -30.32 35.53 6.80
CA HIS A 1072 -31.72 35.10 6.83
C HIS A 1072 -32.55 36.19 7.50
N GLU A 1073 -33.61 36.60 6.80
CA GLU A 1073 -34.69 37.46 7.26
C GLU A 1073 -35.56 36.74 8.31
N ARG A 1074 -35.95 37.50 9.36
CA ARG A 1074 -37.11 37.46 10.28
C ARG A 1074 -36.81 38.59 11.28
N GLU A 1075 -37.58 39.65 11.50
CA GLU A 1075 -38.96 40.05 11.23
C GLU A 1075 -39.03 41.41 10.51
#